data_AF-A0A914Q2X3-F1
#
_entry.id   AF-A0A914Q2X3-F1
#
_cell.length_a   1.000
_cell.length_b   1.000
_cell.length_c   1.000
_cell.angle_alpha   90.00
_cell.angle_beta   90.00
_cell.angle_gamma   90.00
#
_symmetry.space_group_name_H-M   'P 1'
#
loop_
_entity.id
_entity.type
_entity.pdbx_description
1 polymer ?
#
loop_
_entity_poly.entity_id
_entity_poly.type
_entity_poly.pdbx_seq_one_letter_code
_entity_poly.pdbx_strand_id
1 'polypeptide(L)'
;MQKTAEKIDNVRTRQIAALKQILNLNQPVSSSLAIEPVWKVLILDKYSQDIISPLITVKMLRDNGVTLHFLINSQRETLPDVPAVYFISPTEENVQYLCEDLKKSLYDQFYVNMVYPISRPQLESIASAAVHSGTMNQLQRLTDQYLSLPLLNSQRETLPDVPAVYFISPTEENVQYLCEDLKKSLYDQFYVNMVYPISRPQLESIASAAVHSGTMNQLQRLTDQYLSFIALEDDLFMLRRYSTGSPFTFKAINDHTISEEDMEKLVDGIASGLFAVCATMGVVPIIKCPKDNAAEQVAIRLDQKIRDNLRDARNNLFTQEHIRGGQFNMHRPVLVIADRNIDLATMLHHTWTYQALIHDILDMDLNRVRMTDSNGKKKEYDMDQTDQLWKTYKGSPFPVVAEAIQNDLEEVKTNEKSIKDLKTSMGFDNDTDEAVIIYSDTTSKISSAVGTLPELLRRKGFVELHTNVATTILSHIKQRKLDVLFENEEKILNGQTDVKIMDLLNNSIENEDVLRISLIHFLCSPNLSSAEKEELRNFLAQKEIDGAALRYIERLRSFSSMSRMSELHYGAGTKNESMFSNVLKNTSKLFMEGVKNLVPKKHNLPLTKLVDQMIDTRPSGVNMAGIPISSSTPNEDDFRYFDPKLLHSSNKE
;
A
#
# COMPACT_ATOMS: atom_id res chain seq x y z
N MET A 1 17.89 -4.44 -31.03
CA MET A 1 18.12 -3.83 -29.69
C MET A 1 16.76 -3.53 -29.08
N GLN A 2 16.21 -4.47 -28.29
CA GLN A 2 15.04 -4.19 -27.46
C GLN A 2 15.44 -3.12 -26.46
N LYS A 3 14.78 -1.96 -26.48
CA LYS A 3 14.78 -1.05 -25.34
C LYS A 3 14.18 -1.83 -24.18
N THR A 4 15.00 -2.32 -23.26
CA THR A 4 14.56 -2.70 -21.92
C THR A 4 13.79 -1.50 -21.40
N ALA A 5 12.47 -1.64 -21.23
CA ALA A 5 11.67 -0.61 -20.59
C ALA A 5 12.36 -0.29 -19.26
N GLU A 6 12.81 0.96 -19.08
CA GLU A 6 13.31 1.41 -17.78
C GLU A 6 12.24 1.06 -16.75
N LYS A 7 12.59 0.15 -15.85
CA LYS A 7 11.68 -0.31 -14.82
C LYS A 7 11.44 0.91 -13.93
N ILE A 8 10.27 1.52 -14.06
CA ILE A 8 9.91 2.74 -13.32
C ILE A 8 10.08 2.42 -11.83
N ASP A 9 11.01 3.13 -11.21
CA ASP A 9 11.28 3.01 -9.78
C ASP A 9 10.14 3.68 -9.01
N ASN A 10 9.35 2.87 -8.31
CA ASN A 10 8.14 3.30 -7.63
C ASN A 10 8.04 2.68 -6.22
N VAL A 11 7.14 3.22 -5.40
CA VAL A 11 6.98 2.82 -3.98
C VAL A 11 6.73 1.32 -3.83
N ARG A 12 5.92 0.74 -4.73
CA ARG A 12 5.60 -0.69 -4.73
C ARG A 12 6.81 -1.55 -5.05
N THR A 13 7.58 -1.20 -6.09
CA THR A 13 8.78 -1.95 -6.47
C THR A 13 9.85 -1.93 -5.39
N ARG A 14 10.03 -0.78 -4.71
CA ARG A 14 10.93 -0.64 -3.57
C ARG A 14 10.45 -1.43 -2.35
N GLN A 15 9.15 -1.40 -2.07
CA GLN A 15 8.57 -2.21 -1.01
C GLN A 15 8.73 -3.73 -1.27
N ILE A 16 8.50 -4.18 -2.52
CA ILE A 16 8.74 -5.57 -2.92
C ILE A 16 10.22 -5.94 -2.76
N ALA A 17 11.14 -5.04 -3.11
CA ALA A 17 12.57 -5.27 -2.95
C ALA A 17 12.96 -5.44 -1.47
N ALA A 18 12.45 -4.58 -0.58
CA ALA A 18 12.67 -4.68 0.86
C ALA A 18 12.11 -6.00 1.43
N LEU A 19 10.89 -6.39 1.04
CA LEU A 19 10.30 -7.67 1.45
C LEU A 19 11.11 -8.87 0.94
N LYS A 20 11.60 -8.83 -0.30
CA LYS A 20 12.47 -9.89 -0.84
C LYS A 20 13.78 -9.99 -0.07
N GLN A 21 14.34 -8.87 0.39
CA GLN A 21 15.52 -8.87 1.24
C GLN A 21 15.24 -9.52 2.60
N ILE A 22 14.09 -9.24 3.21
CA ILE A 22 13.63 -9.91 4.45
C ILE A 22 13.51 -11.43 4.23
N LEU A 23 12.84 -11.84 3.15
CA LEU A 23 12.72 -13.25 2.77
C LEU A 23 14.07 -13.89 2.48
N ASN A 24 15.07 -13.11 2.05
CA ASN A 24 16.44 -13.55 1.87
C ASN A 24 17.29 -13.42 3.14
N LEU A 25 16.69 -13.62 4.33
CA LEU A 25 17.41 -13.63 5.62
C LEU A 25 18.15 -12.30 5.90
N ASN A 26 17.60 -11.19 5.39
CA ASN A 26 18.22 -9.86 5.41
C ASN A 26 19.60 -9.79 4.72
N GLN A 27 19.85 -10.68 3.77
CA GLN A 27 21.01 -10.62 2.89
C GLN A 27 20.63 -9.91 1.57
N PRO A 28 21.55 -9.14 0.98
CA PRO A 28 21.31 -8.53 -0.32
C PRO A 28 20.99 -9.62 -1.34
N VAL A 29 19.93 -9.41 -2.13
CA VAL A 29 19.54 -10.34 -3.19
C VAL A 29 20.61 -10.27 -4.29
N SER A 30 21.54 -11.23 -4.31
CA SER A 30 22.55 -11.32 -5.37
C SER A 30 21.86 -11.63 -6.69
N SER A 31 22.18 -10.88 -7.74
CA SER A 31 21.68 -11.09 -9.10
C SER A 31 22.27 -12.34 -9.80
N SER A 32 23.13 -13.10 -9.13
CA SER A 32 23.70 -14.34 -9.64
C SER A 32 22.68 -15.50 -9.55
N LEU A 33 22.34 -16.08 -10.70
CA LEU A 33 21.42 -17.21 -10.93
C LEU A 33 21.78 -18.54 -10.19
N ALA A 34 22.71 -18.54 -9.24
CA ALA A 34 23.37 -19.75 -8.74
C ALA A 34 23.32 -19.96 -7.21
N ILE A 35 22.47 -19.24 -6.47
CA ILE A 35 22.27 -19.51 -5.05
C ILE A 35 20.93 -20.22 -4.90
N GLU A 36 20.95 -21.52 -4.61
CA GLU A 36 19.74 -22.24 -4.22
C GLU A 36 19.16 -21.59 -2.95
N PRO A 37 17.87 -21.22 -2.95
CA PRO A 37 17.28 -20.57 -1.80
C PRO A 37 17.22 -21.55 -0.63
N VAL A 38 17.73 -21.13 0.53
CA VAL A 38 17.58 -21.87 1.79
C VAL A 38 16.09 -22.04 2.09
N TRP A 39 15.65 -23.28 2.34
CA TRP A 39 14.26 -23.55 2.71
C TRP A 39 13.96 -22.97 4.10
N LYS A 40 12.85 -22.23 4.22
CA LYS A 40 12.49 -21.52 5.44
C LYS A 40 10.98 -21.46 5.66
N VAL A 41 10.57 -21.23 6.90
CA VAL A 41 9.18 -20.95 7.29
C VAL A 41 8.99 -19.44 7.43
N LEU A 42 7.84 -18.91 7.01
CA LEU A 42 7.47 -17.50 7.18
C LEU A 42 6.36 -17.36 8.23
N ILE A 43 6.63 -16.62 9.30
CA ILE A 43 5.66 -16.34 10.36
C ILE A 43 5.17 -14.90 10.24
N LEU A 44 3.86 -14.73 10.19
CA LEU A 44 3.19 -13.44 9.98
C LEU A 44 2.20 -13.17 11.10
N ASP A 45 1.91 -11.90 11.38
CA ASP A 45 0.65 -11.54 12.02
C ASP A 45 -0.38 -11.11 10.97
N LYS A 46 -1.59 -10.75 11.41
CA LYS A 46 -2.65 -10.34 10.48
C LYS A 46 -2.28 -9.08 9.69
N TYR A 47 -1.63 -8.12 10.34
CA TYR A 47 -1.24 -6.85 9.73
C TYR A 47 -0.15 -7.05 8.66
N SER A 48 0.84 -7.87 8.95
CA SER A 48 1.96 -8.24 8.08
C SER A 48 1.51 -9.10 6.91
N GLN A 49 0.51 -9.97 7.13
CA GLN A 49 -0.17 -10.69 6.05
C GLN A 49 -0.88 -9.73 5.09
N ASP A 50 -1.55 -8.71 5.62
CA ASP A 50 -2.23 -7.70 4.80
C ASP A 50 -1.22 -6.86 3.99
N ILE A 51 0.00 -6.63 4.52
CA ILE A 51 1.11 -5.99 3.78
C ILE A 51 1.64 -6.88 2.66
N ILE A 52 1.97 -8.14 2.95
CA ILE A 52 2.69 -9.01 2.00
C ILE A 52 1.77 -9.53 0.88
N SER A 53 0.50 -9.79 1.18
CA SER A 53 -0.44 -10.46 0.26
C SER A 53 -0.71 -9.75 -1.07
N PRO A 54 -0.83 -8.40 -1.16
CA PRO A 54 -0.96 -7.71 -2.45
C PRO A 54 0.38 -7.55 -3.19
N LEU A 55 1.52 -7.83 -2.56
CA LEU A 55 2.87 -7.56 -3.09
C LEU A 55 3.60 -8.82 -3.56
N ILE A 56 3.43 -9.94 -2.87
CA ILE A 56 4.16 -11.18 -3.11
C ILE A 56 3.18 -12.34 -3.25
N THR A 57 3.15 -12.96 -4.43
CA THR A 57 2.33 -14.14 -4.70
C THR A 57 2.89 -15.38 -4.02
N VAL A 58 2.06 -16.42 -3.82
CA VAL A 58 2.51 -17.71 -3.28
C VAL A 58 3.63 -18.33 -4.14
N LYS A 59 3.56 -18.14 -5.46
CA LYS A 59 4.64 -18.53 -6.37
C LYS A 59 5.94 -17.81 -6.01
N MET A 60 5.91 -16.49 -5.83
CA MET A 60 7.08 -15.71 -5.45
C MET A 60 7.62 -16.10 -4.07
N LEU A 61 6.76 -16.40 -3.08
CA LEU A 61 7.21 -16.91 -1.77
C LEU A 61 8.02 -18.20 -1.93
N ARG A 62 7.48 -19.16 -2.69
CA ARG A 62 8.16 -20.43 -2.99
C ARG A 62 9.47 -20.21 -3.75
N ASP A 63 9.48 -19.32 -4.73
CA ASP A 63 10.69 -18.96 -5.48
C ASP A 63 11.78 -18.31 -4.58
N ASN A 64 11.41 -17.78 -3.40
CA ASN A 64 12.33 -17.27 -2.37
C ASN A 64 12.64 -18.28 -1.24
N GLY A 65 12.30 -19.56 -1.44
CA GLY A 65 12.57 -20.64 -0.49
C GLY A 65 11.60 -20.75 0.68
N VAL A 66 10.46 -20.06 0.64
CA VAL A 66 9.42 -20.22 1.68
C VAL A 66 8.61 -21.48 1.40
N THR A 67 8.70 -22.47 2.27
CA THR A 67 7.96 -23.74 2.15
C THR A 67 6.56 -23.64 2.76
N LEU A 68 6.47 -23.02 3.94
CA LEU A 68 5.26 -22.87 4.73
C LEU A 68 5.16 -21.43 5.26
N HIS A 69 3.93 -20.94 5.39
CA HIS A 69 3.68 -19.67 6.06
C HIS A 69 2.51 -19.79 7.05
N PHE A 70 2.66 -19.20 8.23
CA PHE A 70 1.70 -19.32 9.34
C PHE A 70 1.40 -17.98 9.98
N LEU A 71 0.22 -17.87 10.62
CA LEU A 71 -0.05 -16.77 11.53
C LEU A 71 0.61 -17.05 12.89
N ILE A 72 1.15 -16.03 13.55
CA ILE A 72 1.87 -16.15 14.84
C ILE A 72 1.01 -16.69 15.99
N ASN A 73 -0.32 -16.54 15.90
CA ASN A 73 -1.25 -17.09 16.88
C ASN A 73 -1.72 -18.53 16.56
N SER A 74 -1.30 -19.12 15.43
CA SER A 74 -1.68 -20.48 15.08
C SER A 74 -0.91 -21.51 15.92
N GLN A 75 -1.52 -22.68 16.14
CA GLN A 75 -0.75 -23.82 16.65
C GLN A 75 0.22 -24.32 15.56
N ARG A 76 1.49 -24.50 15.92
CA ARG A 76 2.57 -24.88 15.01
C ARG A 76 3.36 -26.04 15.61
N GLU A 77 3.81 -26.95 14.75
CA GLU A 77 4.68 -28.06 15.12
C GLU A 77 6.15 -27.60 15.17
N THR A 78 6.95 -28.28 15.99
CA THR A 78 8.40 -28.04 16.08
C THR A 78 9.10 -28.51 14.80
N LEU A 79 9.85 -27.62 14.17
CA LEU A 79 10.68 -27.87 12.99
C LEU A 79 12.14 -27.48 13.29
N PRO A 80 12.87 -28.29 14.09
CA PRO A 80 14.16 -27.92 14.67
C PRO A 80 15.31 -27.75 13.67
N ASP A 81 15.15 -28.22 12.43
CA ASP A 81 16.18 -28.13 11.37
C ASP A 81 15.86 -27.03 10.33
N VAL A 82 14.79 -26.24 10.53
CA VAL A 82 14.31 -25.28 9.55
C VAL A 82 14.38 -23.85 10.11
N PRO A 83 15.01 -22.90 9.40
CA PRO A 83 15.01 -21.50 9.80
C PRO A 83 13.62 -20.87 9.62
N ALA A 84 13.26 -19.96 10.52
CA ALA A 84 12.02 -19.20 10.46
C ALA A 84 12.27 -17.70 10.33
N VAL A 85 11.57 -17.07 9.40
CA VAL A 85 11.51 -15.62 9.21
C VAL A 85 10.22 -15.11 9.82
N TYR A 86 10.31 -14.32 10.88
CA TYR A 86 9.18 -13.61 11.46
C TYR A 86 9.10 -12.23 10.82
N PHE A 87 7.93 -11.88 10.29
CA PHE A 87 7.57 -10.54 9.88
C PHE A 87 6.27 -10.17 10.58
N ILE A 88 6.38 -9.46 11.69
CA ILE A 88 5.29 -9.23 12.65
C ILE A 88 5.30 -7.80 13.20
N SER A 89 4.16 -7.34 13.70
CA SER A 89 4.06 -6.08 14.43
C SER A 89 4.55 -6.26 15.87
N PRO A 90 5.25 -5.29 16.48
CA PRO A 90 5.65 -5.34 17.89
C PRO A 90 4.48 -5.03 18.85
N THR A 91 3.41 -5.83 18.80
CA THR A 91 2.33 -5.79 19.80
C THR A 91 2.72 -6.65 21.01
N GLU A 92 2.15 -6.36 22.19
CA GLU A 92 2.40 -7.18 23.39
C GLU A 92 2.06 -8.66 23.17
N GLU A 93 0.94 -8.94 22.51
CA GLU A 93 0.50 -10.29 22.16
C GLU A 93 1.51 -11.01 21.24
N ASN A 94 1.95 -10.36 20.16
CA ASN A 94 2.91 -10.96 19.23
C ASN A 94 4.27 -11.20 19.89
N VAL A 95 4.72 -10.27 20.75
CA VAL A 95 5.96 -10.41 21.51
C VAL A 95 5.86 -11.59 22.48
N GLN A 96 4.72 -11.77 23.15
CA GLN A 96 4.49 -12.91 24.01
C GLN A 96 4.54 -14.24 23.23
N TYR A 97 3.86 -14.33 22.08
CA TYR A 97 3.91 -15.54 21.25
C TYR A 97 5.33 -15.83 20.75
N LEU A 98 6.08 -14.82 20.34
CA LEU A 98 7.49 -14.97 19.95
C LEU A 98 8.34 -15.50 21.12
N CYS A 99 8.16 -14.96 22.33
CA CYS A 99 8.84 -15.45 23.53
C CYS A 99 8.51 -16.91 23.84
N GLU A 100 7.27 -17.35 23.62
CA GLU A 100 6.86 -18.74 23.77
C GLU A 100 7.49 -19.66 22.72
N ASP A 101 7.57 -19.21 21.47
CA ASP A 101 8.21 -19.95 20.38
C ASP A 101 9.71 -20.15 20.64
N LEU A 102 10.40 -19.11 21.14
CA LEU A 102 11.81 -19.17 21.54
C LEU A 102 12.02 -20.15 22.70
N LYS A 103 11.14 -20.11 23.72
CA LYS A 103 11.20 -21.04 24.86
C LYS A 103 11.02 -22.50 24.46
N LYS A 104 10.26 -22.76 23.41
CA LYS A 104 10.01 -24.11 22.87
C LYS A 104 11.05 -24.55 21.84
N SER A 105 11.95 -23.65 21.43
CA SER A 105 12.90 -23.90 20.33
C SER A 105 12.22 -24.46 19.08
N LEU A 106 11.11 -23.82 18.65
CA LEU A 106 10.31 -24.34 17.54
C LEU A 106 11.08 -24.47 16.21
N TYR A 107 12.15 -23.70 16.02
CA TYR A 107 12.88 -23.58 14.76
C TYR A 107 14.39 -23.60 15.01
N ASP A 108 15.18 -23.92 13.97
CA ASP A 108 16.66 -23.91 14.03
C ASP A 108 17.19 -22.49 14.28
N GLN A 109 16.63 -21.52 13.55
CA GLN A 109 17.05 -20.12 13.57
C GLN A 109 15.85 -19.19 13.52
N PHE A 110 15.93 -18.09 14.26
CA PHE A 110 14.88 -17.09 14.35
C PHE A 110 15.36 -15.77 13.73
N TYR A 111 14.78 -15.41 12.59
CA TYR A 111 15.01 -14.12 11.92
C TYR A 111 13.84 -13.20 12.20
N VAL A 112 13.97 -12.35 13.23
CA VAL A 112 12.87 -11.50 13.71
C VAL A 112 12.90 -10.15 13.01
N ASN A 113 11.85 -9.84 12.25
CA ASN A 113 11.67 -8.58 11.54
C ASN A 113 10.39 -7.89 12.03
N MET A 114 10.55 -6.73 12.63
CA MET A 114 9.43 -5.92 13.08
C MET A 114 8.98 -4.97 11.98
N VAL A 115 7.66 -4.84 11.78
CA VAL A 115 7.09 -3.95 10.75
C VAL A 115 7.41 -2.47 11.03
N TYR A 116 7.47 -2.11 12.31
CA TYR A 116 7.83 -0.79 12.83
C TYR A 116 8.68 -0.95 14.11
N PRO A 117 9.34 0.12 14.60
CA PRO A 117 10.22 0.03 15.77
C PRO A 117 9.54 -0.58 16.99
N ILE A 118 10.26 -1.45 17.70
CA ILE A 118 9.79 -2.12 18.93
C ILE A 118 10.13 -1.26 20.15
N SER A 119 9.40 -1.44 21.24
CA SER A 119 9.71 -0.72 22.48
C SER A 119 10.75 -1.47 23.31
N ARG A 120 11.55 -0.71 24.06
CA ARG A 120 12.58 -1.27 24.94
C ARG A 120 12.06 -2.36 25.91
N PRO A 121 10.93 -2.21 26.63
CA PRO A 121 10.44 -3.28 27.51
C PRO A 121 10.10 -4.58 26.78
N GLN A 122 9.55 -4.48 25.56
CA GLN A 122 9.24 -5.64 24.74
C GLN A 122 10.51 -6.34 24.27
N LEU A 123 11.53 -5.57 23.88
CA LEU A 123 12.84 -6.10 23.51
C LEU A 123 13.53 -6.82 24.68
N GLU A 124 13.49 -6.24 25.89
CA GLU A 124 14.00 -6.86 27.12
C GLU A 124 13.33 -8.21 27.41
N SER A 125 12.02 -8.30 27.16
CA SER A 125 11.26 -9.54 27.30
C SER A 125 11.74 -10.64 26.33
N ILE A 126 11.96 -10.30 25.06
CA ILE A 126 12.45 -11.25 24.05
C ILE A 126 13.87 -11.70 24.39
N ALA A 127 14.76 -10.76 24.75
CA ALA A 127 16.12 -11.07 25.15
C ALA A 127 16.15 -12.02 26.35
N SER A 128 15.34 -11.75 27.37
CA SER A 128 15.19 -12.63 28.53
C SER A 128 14.71 -14.02 28.12
N ALA A 129 13.70 -14.14 27.26
CA ALA A 129 13.20 -15.43 26.79
C ALA A 129 14.26 -16.24 26.01
N ALA A 130 15.08 -15.57 25.19
CA ALA A 130 16.16 -16.21 24.44
C ALA A 130 17.30 -16.72 25.36
N VAL A 131 17.66 -15.97 26.41
CA VAL A 131 18.65 -16.40 27.41
C VAL A 131 18.15 -17.64 28.17
N HIS A 132 16.94 -17.59 28.71
CA HIS A 132 16.40 -18.66 29.56
C HIS A 132 16.23 -20.00 28.82
N SER A 133 16.12 -19.97 27.49
CA SER A 133 15.91 -21.14 26.66
C SER A 133 17.19 -21.70 26.04
N GLY A 134 18.34 -21.05 26.23
CA GLY A 134 19.59 -21.45 25.57
C GLY A 134 19.58 -21.23 24.05
N THR A 135 18.57 -20.52 23.52
CA THR A 135 18.39 -20.26 22.08
C THR A 135 19.07 -18.98 21.61
N MET A 136 19.88 -18.34 22.47
CA MET A 136 20.60 -17.10 22.11
C MET A 136 21.45 -17.27 20.85
N ASN A 137 22.04 -18.46 20.63
CA ASN A 137 22.82 -18.76 19.42
C ASN A 137 21.95 -18.97 18.17
N GLN A 138 20.68 -19.30 18.36
CA GLN A 138 19.68 -19.51 17.30
C GLN A 138 18.98 -18.20 16.89
N LEU A 139 18.98 -17.21 17.79
CA LEU A 139 18.50 -15.86 17.52
C LEU A 139 19.56 -15.07 16.76
N GLN A 140 19.64 -15.27 15.44
CA GLN A 140 20.70 -14.64 14.64
C GLN A 140 20.54 -13.13 14.47
N ARG A 141 19.29 -12.62 14.43
CA ARG A 141 19.01 -11.20 14.20
C ARG A 141 17.74 -10.77 14.93
N LEU A 142 17.88 -9.79 15.83
CA LEU A 142 16.78 -9.12 16.52
C LEU A 142 16.98 -7.60 16.34
N THR A 143 16.17 -6.98 15.48
CA THR A 143 16.31 -5.56 15.09
C THR A 143 15.55 -4.65 16.04
N ASP A 144 16.28 -3.94 16.90
CA ASP A 144 15.81 -2.69 17.50
C ASP A 144 16.97 -1.77 17.92
N GLN A 145 16.73 -0.48 17.77
CA GLN A 145 17.51 0.59 18.40
C GLN A 145 17.06 0.72 19.85
N TYR A 146 18.00 1.03 20.76
CA TYR A 146 17.76 1.33 22.18
C TYR A 146 17.58 0.13 23.14
N LEU A 147 18.69 -0.53 23.49
CA LEU A 147 18.76 -1.41 24.67
C LEU A 147 20.01 -1.15 25.52
N SER A 148 19.97 -0.25 26.51
CA SER A 148 21.02 -0.26 27.54
C SER A 148 20.80 -1.43 28.52
N LEU A 149 21.83 -2.28 28.76
CA LEU A 149 22.27 -2.90 30.05
C LEU A 149 23.16 -4.15 29.78
N PRO A 150 24.08 -4.59 30.69
CA PRO A 150 24.35 -4.15 32.06
C PRO A 150 25.75 -3.51 32.27
N LEU A 151 26.05 -3.06 33.50
CA LEU A 151 27.28 -2.37 33.90
C LEU A 151 28.56 -3.16 33.54
N LEU A 152 29.45 -2.56 32.76
CA LEU A 152 30.81 -3.06 32.45
C LEU A 152 31.77 -3.08 33.67
N ASN A 153 31.34 -2.53 34.81
CA ASN A 153 32.18 -2.35 36.00
C ASN A 153 32.33 -3.60 36.89
N SER A 154 31.76 -4.75 36.51
CA SER A 154 31.93 -6.02 37.23
C SER A 154 33.03 -6.89 36.60
N GLN A 155 33.81 -7.57 37.44
CA GLN A 155 34.76 -8.59 36.98
C GLN A 155 33.98 -9.76 36.40
N ARG A 156 34.28 -10.10 35.13
CA ARG A 156 33.62 -11.16 34.36
C ARG A 156 34.59 -12.31 34.12
N GLU A 157 34.07 -13.53 34.25
CA GLU A 157 34.82 -14.77 34.04
C GLU A 157 34.93 -15.11 32.54
N THR A 158 36.00 -15.78 32.14
CA THR A 158 36.21 -16.26 30.76
C THR A 158 35.25 -17.39 30.44
N LEU A 159 34.45 -17.23 29.38
CA LEU A 159 33.52 -18.23 28.85
C LEU A 159 33.83 -18.48 27.36
N PRO A 160 34.90 -19.24 27.07
CA PRO A 160 35.48 -19.35 25.73
C PRO A 160 34.60 -20.04 24.67
N ASP A 161 33.51 -20.70 25.07
CA ASP A 161 32.57 -21.38 24.15
C ASP A 161 31.22 -20.63 24.01
N VAL A 162 31.12 -19.41 24.56
CA VAL A 162 29.86 -18.66 24.62
C VAL A 162 29.98 -17.39 23.78
N PRO A 163 29.06 -17.12 22.84
CA PRO A 163 28.99 -15.83 22.17
C PRO A 163 28.41 -14.77 23.11
N ALA A 164 28.99 -13.58 23.09
CA ALA A 164 28.56 -12.45 23.91
C ALA A 164 28.06 -11.28 23.04
N VAL A 165 26.93 -10.73 23.44
CA VAL A 165 26.36 -9.51 22.86
C VAL A 165 26.68 -8.33 23.78
N TYR A 166 27.41 -7.36 23.24
CA TYR A 166 27.77 -6.11 23.91
C TYR A 166 26.82 -5.03 23.44
N PHE A 167 26.12 -4.38 24.37
CA PHE A 167 25.33 -3.19 24.07
C PHE A 167 25.83 -2.02 24.91
N ILE A 168 26.73 -1.22 24.34
CA ILE A 168 27.53 -0.25 25.10
C ILE A 168 27.41 1.16 24.53
N SER A 169 27.38 2.17 25.40
CA SER A 169 27.54 3.56 24.95
C SER A 169 29.01 3.79 24.56
N PRO A 170 29.33 4.43 23.42
CA PRO A 170 30.71 4.70 22.99
C PRO A 170 31.38 5.82 23.82
N THR A 171 31.31 5.73 25.14
CA THR A 171 32.17 6.49 26.05
C THR A 171 33.58 5.91 26.00
N GLU A 172 34.61 6.71 26.27
CA GLU A 172 36.00 6.22 26.29
C GLU A 172 36.16 5.03 27.26
N GLU A 173 35.50 5.08 28.41
CA GLU A 173 35.56 4.04 29.44
C GLU A 173 34.98 2.70 28.94
N ASN A 174 33.80 2.72 28.31
CA ASN A 174 33.16 1.51 27.80
C ASN A 174 33.91 0.90 26.61
N VAL A 175 34.47 1.76 25.75
CA VAL A 175 35.30 1.34 24.63
C VAL A 175 36.58 0.69 25.14
N GLN A 176 37.18 1.21 26.22
CA GLN A 176 38.32 0.58 26.87
C GLN A 176 37.97 -0.79 27.47
N TYR A 177 36.86 -0.91 28.20
CA TYR A 177 36.41 -2.21 28.74
C TYR A 177 36.15 -3.23 27.64
N LEU A 178 35.49 -2.84 26.55
CA LEU A 178 35.30 -3.72 25.38
C LEU A 178 36.65 -4.12 24.75
N CYS A 179 37.58 -3.18 24.61
CA CYS A 179 38.92 -3.49 24.08
C CYS A 179 39.69 -4.45 24.99
N GLU A 180 39.55 -4.34 26.31
CA GLU A 180 40.16 -5.28 27.26
C GLU A 180 39.52 -6.67 27.18
N ASP A 181 38.20 -6.73 27.05
CA ASP A 181 37.47 -7.99 26.91
C ASP A 181 37.84 -8.73 25.61
N LEU A 182 37.98 -7.99 24.51
CA LEU A 182 38.46 -8.49 23.23
C LEU A 182 39.91 -9.00 23.34
N LYS A 183 40.80 -8.25 24.01
CA LYS A 183 42.20 -8.67 24.25
C LYS A 183 42.30 -9.93 25.10
N LYS A 184 41.37 -10.14 26.03
CA LYS A 184 41.31 -11.30 26.92
C LYS A 184 40.61 -12.50 26.28
N SER A 185 40.00 -12.35 25.09
CA SER A 185 39.18 -13.36 24.42
C SER A 185 38.18 -14.02 25.40
N LEU A 186 37.45 -13.20 26.15
CA LEU A 186 36.50 -13.68 27.16
C LEU A 186 35.40 -14.59 26.59
N TYR A 187 35.13 -14.50 25.28
CA TYR A 187 34.00 -15.12 24.58
C TYR A 187 34.41 -15.64 23.20
N ASP A 188 33.66 -16.59 22.64
CA ASP A 188 33.91 -17.14 21.29
C ASP A 188 33.56 -16.13 20.18
N GLN A 189 32.48 -15.36 20.38
CA GLN A 189 32.01 -14.35 19.43
C GLN A 189 31.59 -13.06 20.14
N PHE A 190 31.84 -11.92 19.50
CA PHE A 190 31.54 -10.59 20.05
C PHE A 190 30.59 -9.82 19.14
N TYR A 191 29.31 -9.77 19.52
CA TYR A 191 28.30 -8.97 18.83
C TYR A 191 28.23 -7.59 19.47
N VAL A 192 28.98 -6.63 18.90
CA VAL A 192 29.10 -5.28 19.46
C VAL A 192 28.09 -4.32 18.85
N ASN A 193 27.12 -3.92 19.67
CA ASN A 193 26.10 -2.93 19.37
C ASN A 193 26.37 -1.66 20.17
N MET A 194 26.47 -0.52 19.49
CA MET A 194 26.79 0.77 20.11
C MET A 194 25.53 1.61 20.24
N VAL A 195 25.30 2.20 21.43
CA VAL A 195 24.14 3.08 21.70
C VAL A 195 24.18 4.36 20.85
N TYR A 196 25.38 4.82 20.47
CA TYR A 196 25.60 6.02 19.67
C TYR A 196 26.65 5.83 18.58
N PRO A 197 26.82 6.85 17.74
CA PRO A 197 27.95 6.95 16.89
C PRO A 197 29.36 6.89 17.52
N ILE A 198 30.05 5.73 17.52
CA ILE A 198 31.49 5.60 17.81
C ILE A 198 32.38 6.52 16.94
N SER A 199 33.27 7.28 17.56
CA SER A 199 34.20 8.13 16.81
C SER A 199 35.23 7.26 16.03
N ARG A 200 35.80 7.81 14.96
CA ARG A 200 36.82 7.12 14.14
C ARG A 200 38.01 6.61 14.97
N PRO A 201 38.58 7.39 15.92
CA PRO A 201 39.66 6.92 16.80
C PRO A 201 39.26 5.75 17.72
N GLN A 202 38.04 5.76 18.23
CA GLN A 202 37.51 4.68 19.06
C GLN A 202 37.24 3.40 18.23
N LEU A 203 36.77 3.56 17.00
CA LEU A 203 36.61 2.43 16.06
C LEU A 203 37.95 1.81 15.67
N GLU A 204 38.98 2.63 15.42
CA GLU A 204 40.35 2.17 15.16
C GLU A 204 40.94 1.44 16.37
N SER A 205 40.62 1.89 17.59
CA SER A 205 41.04 1.22 18.83
C SER A 205 40.39 -0.16 18.99
N ILE A 206 39.09 -0.28 18.73
CA ILE A 206 38.38 -1.57 18.75
C ILE A 206 38.87 -2.48 17.62
N ALA A 207 39.06 -1.96 16.42
CA ALA A 207 39.57 -2.72 15.28
C ALA A 207 40.99 -3.24 15.56
N SER A 208 41.87 -2.40 16.13
CA SER A 208 43.20 -2.82 16.56
C SER A 208 43.13 -3.91 17.64
N ALA A 209 42.24 -3.78 18.62
CA ALA A 209 42.05 -4.82 19.64
C ALA A 209 41.54 -6.14 19.04
N ALA A 210 40.54 -6.08 18.15
CA ALA A 210 39.96 -7.24 17.46
C ALA A 210 40.93 -7.94 16.50
N VAL A 211 41.84 -7.18 15.87
CA VAL A 211 42.91 -7.72 15.01
C VAL A 211 43.97 -8.45 15.84
N HIS A 212 44.33 -7.92 17.02
CA HIS A 212 45.26 -8.59 17.93
C HIS A 212 44.68 -9.88 18.53
N SER A 213 43.36 -10.00 18.64
CA SER A 213 42.65 -11.17 19.19
C SER A 213 42.09 -12.14 18.13
N GLY A 214 42.28 -11.86 16.83
CA GLY A 214 41.86 -12.75 15.74
C GLY A 214 40.34 -12.81 15.48
N THR A 215 39.58 -11.83 15.97
CA THR A 215 38.10 -11.89 16.12
C THR A 215 37.32 -11.09 15.07
N MET A 216 37.98 -10.59 14.01
CA MET A 216 37.39 -9.68 13.01
C MET A 216 36.18 -10.24 12.24
N ASN A 217 36.06 -11.56 12.09
CA ASN A 217 35.02 -12.18 11.25
C ASN A 217 33.64 -12.28 11.91
N GLN A 218 33.47 -11.81 13.15
CA GLN A 218 32.29 -12.11 13.99
C GLN A 218 31.41 -10.88 14.32
N LEU A 219 31.63 -9.74 13.65
CA LEU A 219 30.94 -8.48 13.95
C LEU A 219 29.81 -8.21 12.92
N GLN A 220 28.53 -8.46 13.29
CA GLN A 220 27.36 -8.28 12.40
C GLN A 220 26.45 -7.08 12.77
N ARG A 221 25.77 -6.52 11.76
CA ARG A 221 24.99 -5.26 11.80
C ARG A 221 23.46 -5.46 11.79
N LEU A 222 22.76 -4.53 12.46
CA LEU A 222 21.31 -4.42 12.62
C LEU A 222 20.64 -3.45 11.62
N THR A 223 19.42 -3.74 11.14
CA THR A 223 18.66 -2.90 10.19
C THR A 223 17.15 -2.90 10.46
N ASP A 224 16.55 -1.73 10.68
CA ASP A 224 15.10 -1.54 10.79
C ASP A 224 14.43 -1.51 9.40
N GLN A 225 13.24 -2.09 9.25
CA GLN A 225 12.64 -2.33 7.92
C GLN A 225 11.62 -1.26 7.45
N TYR A 226 11.05 -0.43 8.35
CA TYR A 226 10.13 0.68 7.99
C TYR A 226 9.09 0.34 6.89
N LEU A 227 8.35 -0.77 7.04
CA LEU A 227 7.36 -1.25 6.06
C LEU A 227 5.90 -1.11 6.52
N SER A 228 5.60 -0.12 7.36
CA SER A 228 4.26 0.13 7.95
C SER A 228 3.27 0.79 6.97
N PHE A 229 3.18 0.28 5.75
CA PHE A 229 2.21 0.67 4.72
C PHE A 229 2.00 -0.47 3.71
N ILE A 230 1.02 -0.35 2.83
CA ILE A 230 0.65 -1.35 1.82
C ILE A 230 0.62 -0.65 0.46
N ALA A 231 1.57 -0.94 -0.44
CA ALA A 231 1.52 -0.45 -1.81
C ALA A 231 0.61 -1.33 -2.68
N LEU A 232 -0.63 -0.90 -2.86
CA LEU A 232 -1.62 -1.63 -3.67
C LEU A 232 -1.29 -1.55 -5.16
N GLU A 233 -0.83 -0.39 -5.62
CA GLU A 233 -0.44 -0.16 -7.02
C GLU A 233 0.90 0.59 -7.09
N ASP A 234 1.40 0.82 -8.31
CA ASP A 234 2.66 1.55 -8.53
C ASP A 234 2.62 2.98 -7.96
N ASP A 235 1.43 3.59 -7.92
CA ASP A 235 1.13 4.96 -7.54
C ASP A 235 0.08 5.07 -6.42
N LEU A 236 -0.35 3.95 -5.84
CA LEU A 236 -1.34 3.91 -4.76
C LEU A 236 -0.84 3.08 -3.58
N PHE A 237 -0.79 3.72 -2.41
CA PHE A 237 -0.51 3.03 -1.15
C PHE A 237 -1.52 3.40 -0.07
N MET A 238 -1.61 2.54 0.93
CA MET A 238 -2.48 2.68 2.09
C MET A 238 -1.62 2.51 3.35
N LEU A 239 -1.75 3.41 4.33
CA LEU A 239 -0.95 3.29 5.57
C LEU A 239 -1.44 2.13 6.45
N ARG A 240 -2.77 1.97 6.56
CA ARG A 240 -3.40 0.86 7.26
C ARG A 240 -4.70 0.44 6.60
N ARG A 241 -4.95 -0.87 6.57
CA ARG A 241 -6.23 -1.45 6.16
C ARG A 241 -7.34 -0.95 7.09
N TYR A 242 -8.45 -0.54 6.51
CA TYR A 242 -9.63 -0.17 7.27
C TYR A 242 -10.23 -1.39 7.99
N SER A 243 -10.66 -1.18 9.23
CA SER A 243 -11.50 -2.12 9.97
C SER A 243 -12.48 -1.33 10.82
N THR A 244 -13.64 -1.90 11.13
CA THR A 244 -14.70 -1.24 11.91
C THR A 244 -14.23 -0.78 13.30
N GLY A 245 -13.17 -1.41 13.84
CA GLY A 245 -12.51 -1.02 15.10
C GLY A 245 -11.19 -0.27 14.92
N SER A 246 -10.86 0.20 13.70
CA SER A 246 -9.60 0.89 13.45
C SER A 246 -9.57 2.24 14.17
N PRO A 247 -8.48 2.59 14.88
CA PRO A 247 -8.31 3.92 15.45
C PRO A 247 -8.05 4.98 14.39
N PHE A 248 -7.68 4.60 13.15
CA PHE A 248 -7.35 5.51 12.06
C PHE A 248 -8.56 5.72 11.14
N THR A 249 -9.57 6.44 11.61
CA THR A 249 -10.78 6.72 10.82
C THR A 249 -11.10 8.21 10.79
N PHE A 250 -11.79 8.63 9.74
CA PHE A 250 -12.37 9.97 9.65
C PHE A 250 -13.23 10.30 10.89
N LYS A 251 -13.97 9.30 11.39
CA LYS A 251 -14.76 9.42 12.62
C LYS A 251 -13.86 9.72 13.82
N ALA A 252 -12.80 8.95 14.04
CA ALA A 252 -11.91 9.13 15.20
C ALA A 252 -11.26 10.52 15.24
N ILE A 253 -10.80 11.03 14.10
CA ILE A 253 -10.18 12.38 14.00
C ILE A 253 -11.18 13.50 14.31
N ASN A 254 -12.45 13.32 13.95
CA ASN A 254 -13.49 14.35 14.12
C ASN A 254 -14.42 14.07 15.32
N ASP A 255 -14.10 13.07 16.14
CA ASP A 255 -14.87 12.76 17.35
C ASP A 255 -14.50 13.76 18.45
N HIS A 256 -15.50 14.35 19.10
CA HIS A 256 -15.30 15.29 20.19
C HIS A 256 -15.00 14.59 21.52
N THR A 257 -15.17 13.27 21.57
CA THR A 257 -14.96 12.45 22.77
C THR A 257 -13.57 11.82 22.84
N ILE A 258 -12.75 11.95 21.79
CA ILE A 258 -11.39 11.43 21.78
C ILE A 258 -10.53 12.18 22.81
N SER A 259 -9.70 11.45 23.55
CA SER A 259 -8.74 12.06 24.46
C SER A 259 -7.58 12.70 23.68
N GLU A 260 -6.93 13.72 24.27
CA GLU A 260 -5.75 14.34 23.66
C GLU A 260 -4.63 13.30 23.43
N GLU A 261 -4.44 12.37 24.37
CA GLU A 261 -3.45 11.29 24.27
C GLU A 261 -3.74 10.34 23.10
N ASP A 262 -5.01 9.96 22.90
CA ASP A 262 -5.39 9.07 21.80
C ASP A 262 -5.28 9.77 20.44
N MET A 263 -5.57 11.08 20.39
CA MET A 263 -5.37 11.89 19.19
C MET A 263 -3.87 12.01 18.85
N GLU A 264 -3.00 12.21 19.84
CA GLU A 264 -1.55 12.23 19.63
C GLU A 264 -1.03 10.88 19.10
N LYS A 265 -1.50 9.75 19.65
CA LYS A 265 -1.17 8.41 19.16
C LYS A 265 -1.62 8.21 17.71
N LEU A 266 -2.79 8.72 17.35
CA LEU A 266 -3.32 8.66 15.99
C LEU A 266 -2.43 9.47 15.03
N VAL A 267 -2.11 10.73 15.37
CA VAL A 267 -1.24 11.59 14.57
C VAL A 267 0.16 10.97 14.41
N ASP A 268 0.74 10.45 15.49
CA ASP A 268 2.05 9.79 15.44
C ASP A 268 2.04 8.52 14.59
N GLY A 269 0.96 7.74 14.64
CA GLY A 269 0.78 6.55 13.79
C GLY A 269 0.73 6.89 12.30
N ILE A 270 0.00 7.95 11.92
CA ILE A 270 -0.05 8.42 10.52
C ILE A 270 1.32 8.94 10.09
N ALA A 271 1.95 9.80 10.90
CA ALA A 271 3.27 10.35 10.60
C ALA A 271 4.33 9.26 10.48
N SER A 272 4.29 8.22 11.31
CA SER A 272 5.20 7.06 11.24
C SER A 272 5.01 6.24 9.96
N GLY A 273 3.77 6.05 9.50
CA GLY A 273 3.48 5.41 8.21
C GLY A 273 3.97 6.22 7.02
N LEU A 274 3.77 7.54 7.01
CA LEU A 274 4.30 8.44 5.98
C LEU A 274 5.83 8.48 5.99
N PHE A 275 6.45 8.45 7.17
CA PHE A 275 7.90 8.35 7.32
C PHE A 275 8.42 7.05 6.72
N ALA A 276 7.74 5.92 6.96
CA ALA A 276 8.09 4.62 6.39
C ALA A 276 8.05 4.63 4.85
N VAL A 277 7.07 5.30 4.24
CA VAL A 277 7.01 5.51 2.78
C VAL A 277 8.22 6.32 2.31
N CYS A 278 8.54 7.43 2.98
CA CYS A 278 9.70 8.27 2.62
C CYS A 278 11.02 7.50 2.76
N ALA A 279 11.16 6.72 3.83
CA ALA A 279 12.34 5.88 4.10
C ALA A 279 12.50 4.78 3.04
N THR A 280 11.40 4.11 2.66
CA THR A 280 11.41 3.08 1.60
C THR A 280 11.76 3.68 0.24
N MET A 281 11.27 4.89 -0.06
CA MET A 281 11.66 5.62 -1.26
C MET A 281 13.09 6.14 -1.22
N GLY A 282 13.70 6.26 -0.03
CA GLY A 282 15.01 6.89 0.15
C GLY A 282 15.01 8.39 -0.12
N VAL A 283 13.84 9.04 -0.22
CA VAL A 283 13.72 10.45 -0.61
C VAL A 283 13.17 11.28 0.54
N VAL A 284 13.78 12.44 0.75
CA VAL A 284 13.27 13.48 1.66
C VAL A 284 12.41 14.47 0.87
N PRO A 285 11.08 14.46 1.03
CA PRO A 285 10.19 15.38 0.33
C PRO A 285 10.18 16.78 0.96
N ILE A 286 9.65 17.75 0.22
CA ILE A 286 9.13 19.01 0.75
C ILE A 286 7.68 18.76 1.17
N ILE A 287 7.29 19.15 2.38
CA ILE A 287 5.93 18.89 2.88
C ILE A 287 5.09 20.16 2.72
N LYS A 288 3.91 20.03 2.11
CA LYS A 288 2.88 21.07 2.00
C LYS A 288 1.54 20.58 2.56
N CYS A 289 0.84 21.42 3.32
CA CYS A 289 -0.51 21.10 3.80
C CYS A 289 -1.34 22.38 4.01
N PRO A 290 -2.68 22.32 4.03
CA PRO A 290 -3.51 23.44 4.48
C PRO A 290 -3.30 23.73 5.97
N LYS A 291 -3.51 24.98 6.39
CA LYS A 291 -3.41 25.42 7.79
C LYS A 291 -4.61 25.01 8.65
N ASP A 292 -4.40 25.01 9.97
CA ASP A 292 -5.42 24.92 11.02
C ASP A 292 -6.28 23.65 10.98
N ASN A 293 -5.69 22.51 10.58
CA ASN A 293 -6.39 21.23 10.49
C ASN A 293 -5.53 20.04 10.95
N ALA A 294 -6.11 18.84 10.92
CA ALA A 294 -5.40 17.61 11.30
C ALA A 294 -4.20 17.31 10.38
N ALA A 295 -4.25 17.73 9.11
CA ALA A 295 -3.13 17.57 8.18
C ALA A 295 -1.89 18.36 8.60
N GLU A 296 -2.05 19.56 9.19
CA GLU A 296 -0.93 20.33 9.74
C GLU A 296 -0.25 19.61 10.91
N GLN A 297 -1.02 19.03 11.84
CA GLN A 297 -0.46 18.27 12.95
C GLN A 297 0.37 17.06 12.48
N VAL A 298 -0.14 16.34 11.49
CA VAL A 298 0.59 15.23 10.85
C VAL A 298 1.85 15.74 10.13
N ALA A 299 1.76 16.87 9.42
CA ALA A 299 2.90 17.46 8.71
C ALA A 299 4.03 17.87 9.66
N ILE A 300 3.71 18.53 10.77
CA ILE A 300 4.68 18.92 11.81
C ILE A 300 5.36 17.68 12.39
N ARG A 301 4.58 16.66 12.76
CA ARG A 301 5.12 15.43 13.35
C ARG A 301 6.01 14.64 12.38
N LEU A 302 5.63 14.61 11.10
CA LEU A 302 6.43 13.98 10.04
C LEU A 302 7.74 14.75 9.79
N ASP A 303 7.68 16.08 9.69
CA ASP A 303 8.86 16.94 9.53
C ASP A 303 9.86 16.72 10.67
N GLN A 304 9.39 16.66 11.92
CA GLN A 304 10.23 16.33 13.09
C GLN A 304 10.91 14.96 12.94
N LYS A 305 10.16 13.89 12.65
CA LYS A 305 10.74 12.53 12.47
C LYS A 305 11.80 12.49 11.38
N ILE A 306 11.55 13.17 10.25
CA ILE A 306 12.52 13.23 9.15
C ILE A 306 13.78 14.00 9.58
N ARG A 307 13.63 15.16 10.25
CA ARG A 307 14.77 15.94 10.75
C ARG A 307 15.61 15.18 11.75
N ASP A 308 14.98 14.47 12.68
CA ASP A 308 15.68 13.68 13.70
C ASP A 308 16.51 12.57 13.05
N ASN A 309 15.96 11.89 12.04
CA ASN A 309 16.72 10.91 11.25
C ASN A 309 17.85 11.55 10.42
N LEU A 310 17.63 12.74 9.84
CA LEU A 310 18.68 13.45 9.10
C LEU A 310 19.84 13.93 9.99
N ARG A 311 19.55 14.25 11.25
CA ARG A 311 20.56 14.62 12.25
C ARG A 311 21.38 13.41 12.70
N ASP A 312 20.82 12.21 12.62
CA ASP A 312 21.54 10.97 12.91
C ASP A 312 22.49 10.60 11.75
N ALA A 313 23.76 11.00 11.89
CA ALA A 313 24.81 10.76 10.90
C ALA A 313 25.13 9.27 10.64
N ARG A 314 24.59 8.33 11.43
CA ARG A 314 24.86 6.89 11.27
C ARG A 314 23.75 6.07 10.68
N ASN A 315 22.51 6.45 10.97
CA ASN A 315 21.32 5.76 10.52
C ASN A 315 20.50 6.57 9.53
N ASN A 316 21.11 7.55 8.87
CA ASN A 316 20.45 8.34 7.83
C ASN A 316 19.97 7.45 6.66
N LEU A 317 18.71 7.05 6.74
CA LEU A 317 18.02 6.18 5.77
C LEU A 317 17.94 6.83 4.38
N PHE A 318 18.10 8.15 4.29
CA PHE A 318 17.97 8.93 3.07
C PHE A 318 19.28 9.14 2.32
N THR A 319 20.41 8.63 2.84
CA THR A 319 21.74 8.79 2.22
C THR A 319 22.22 7.58 1.43
N GLN A 320 21.62 6.40 1.64
CA GLN A 320 22.24 5.15 1.16
C GLN A 320 22.09 4.88 -0.34
N GLU A 321 21.13 5.49 -1.05
CA GLU A 321 20.94 5.21 -2.49
C GLU A 321 21.33 6.35 -3.44
N HIS A 322 21.21 7.62 -3.04
CA HIS A 322 21.52 8.73 -3.94
C HIS A 322 23.01 8.87 -4.27
N ILE A 323 23.91 8.26 -3.48
CA ILE A 323 25.36 8.35 -3.71
C ILE A 323 25.87 7.21 -4.62
N ARG A 324 25.19 6.06 -4.69
CA ARG A 324 25.66 4.92 -5.51
C ARG A 324 25.30 5.03 -7.00
N GLY A 325 24.29 5.83 -7.36
CA GLY A 325 23.79 5.91 -8.74
C GLY A 325 24.27 7.09 -9.58
N GLY A 326 25.00 8.07 -9.02
CA GLY A 326 25.41 9.28 -9.76
C GLY A 326 24.24 10.15 -10.29
N GLN A 327 23.00 9.82 -9.94
CA GLN A 327 21.80 10.55 -10.33
C GLN A 327 21.47 11.60 -9.26
N PHE A 328 21.97 12.82 -9.47
CA PHE A 328 21.46 13.99 -8.78
C PHE A 328 20.02 14.21 -9.25
N ASN A 329 19.02 13.83 -8.44
CA ASN A 329 17.65 14.30 -8.67
C ASN A 329 17.64 15.83 -8.47
N MET A 330 17.65 16.56 -9.59
CA MET A 330 17.64 18.02 -9.62
C MET A 330 16.33 18.62 -9.08
N HIS A 331 15.27 17.81 -8.96
CA HIS A 331 13.99 18.21 -8.38
C HIS A 331 13.63 17.31 -7.19
N ARG A 332 13.31 17.94 -6.05
CA ARG A 332 12.81 17.24 -4.85
C ARG A 332 11.31 17.03 -4.97
N PRO A 333 10.78 15.86 -4.59
CA PRO A 333 9.34 15.65 -4.62
C PRO A 333 8.64 16.48 -3.53
N VAL A 334 7.39 16.82 -3.79
CA VAL A 334 6.50 17.49 -2.84
C VAL A 334 5.52 16.45 -2.30
N LEU A 335 5.42 16.34 -0.98
CA LEU A 335 4.42 15.58 -0.27
C LEU A 335 3.30 16.53 0.15
N VAL A 336 2.12 16.36 -0.46
CA VAL A 336 0.91 17.10 -0.10
C VAL A 336 0.11 16.30 0.91
N ILE A 337 -0.16 16.88 2.08
CA ILE A 337 -1.04 16.30 3.11
C ILE A 337 -2.31 17.15 3.16
N ALA A 338 -3.46 16.51 2.93
CA ALA A 338 -4.76 17.18 2.90
C ALA A 338 -5.75 16.48 3.83
N ASP A 339 -6.68 17.26 4.39
CA ASP A 339 -7.79 16.76 5.18
C ASP A 339 -8.98 16.42 4.28
N ARG A 340 -9.66 15.29 4.54
CA ARG A 340 -10.83 14.84 3.75
C ARG A 340 -11.99 15.82 3.83
N ASN A 341 -12.05 16.64 4.87
CA ASN A 341 -13.04 17.71 5.05
C ASN A 341 -13.08 18.71 3.87
N ILE A 342 -12.03 18.78 3.04
CA ILE A 342 -12.01 19.63 1.84
C ILE A 342 -13.09 19.26 0.82
N ASP A 343 -13.49 17.98 0.76
CA ASP A 343 -14.46 17.49 -0.22
C ASP A 343 -15.04 16.14 0.25
N LEU A 344 -16.23 16.16 0.85
CA LEU A 344 -16.92 14.92 1.23
C LEU A 344 -17.79 14.37 0.08
N ALA A 345 -18.14 15.21 -0.90
CA ALA A 345 -19.08 14.85 -1.96
C ALA A 345 -18.50 13.78 -2.89
N THR A 346 -17.21 13.88 -3.25
CA THR A 346 -16.55 12.84 -4.06
C THR A 346 -16.51 11.46 -3.40
N MET A 347 -16.48 11.37 -2.07
CA MET A 347 -16.51 10.08 -1.36
C MET A 347 -17.88 9.40 -1.40
N LEU A 348 -18.94 10.17 -1.65
CA LEU A 348 -20.31 9.70 -1.70
C LEU A 348 -20.79 9.48 -3.14
N HIS A 349 -20.16 10.14 -4.10
CA HIS A 349 -20.55 10.09 -5.51
C HIS A 349 -20.37 8.69 -6.11
N HIS A 350 -21.36 8.21 -6.87
CA HIS A 350 -21.18 7.00 -7.67
C HIS A 350 -20.09 7.22 -8.72
N THR A 351 -19.32 6.16 -9.00
CA THR A 351 -18.21 6.25 -9.95
C THR A 351 -18.54 5.49 -11.24
N TRP A 352 -17.84 5.81 -12.33
CA TRP A 352 -18.08 5.16 -13.64
C TRP A 352 -16.82 4.56 -14.28
N THR A 353 -15.68 4.67 -13.61
CA THR A 353 -14.41 4.04 -14.03
C THR A 353 -14.33 2.62 -13.50
N TYR A 354 -13.70 1.71 -14.24
CA TYR A 354 -13.75 0.27 -13.96
C TYR A 354 -13.29 -0.12 -12.55
N GLN A 355 -12.12 0.32 -12.11
CA GLN A 355 -11.59 0.02 -10.77
C GLN A 355 -12.46 0.58 -9.66
N ALA A 356 -12.92 1.82 -9.80
CA ALA A 356 -13.75 2.47 -8.79
C ALA A 356 -15.15 1.83 -8.72
N LEU A 357 -15.74 1.45 -9.85
CA LEU A 357 -17.01 0.71 -9.90
C LEU A 357 -16.91 -0.65 -9.23
N ILE A 358 -15.81 -1.37 -9.45
CA ILE A 358 -15.54 -2.62 -8.76
C ILE A 358 -15.49 -2.38 -7.26
N HIS A 359 -14.77 -1.36 -6.80
CA HIS A 359 -14.63 -1.06 -5.38
C HIS A 359 -15.94 -0.57 -4.72
N ASP A 360 -16.79 0.15 -5.47
CA ASP A 360 -18.06 0.70 -4.97
C ASP A 360 -19.16 -0.37 -4.92
N ILE A 361 -19.24 -1.23 -5.94
CA ILE A 361 -20.34 -2.18 -6.11
C ILE A 361 -20.00 -3.57 -5.57
N LEU A 362 -18.75 -4.00 -5.74
CA LEU A 362 -18.28 -5.32 -5.34
C LEU A 362 -17.41 -5.21 -4.08
N ASP A 363 -17.32 -6.32 -3.37
CA ASP A 363 -16.48 -6.41 -2.18
C ASP A 363 -15.01 -6.57 -2.59
N MET A 364 -14.36 -5.43 -2.88
CA MET A 364 -12.94 -5.32 -3.22
C MET A 364 -12.12 -4.93 -2.00
N ASP A 365 -11.13 -5.75 -1.64
CA ASP A 365 -10.22 -5.48 -0.53
C ASP A 365 -8.82 -6.02 -0.85
N LEU A 366 -7.78 -5.22 -0.61
CA LEU A 366 -6.37 -5.55 -0.94
C LEU A 366 -6.17 -6.10 -2.37
N ASN A 367 -6.80 -5.46 -3.37
CA ASN A 367 -6.84 -5.89 -4.78
C ASN A 367 -7.48 -7.28 -5.02
N ARG A 368 -8.32 -7.75 -4.10
CA ARG A 368 -9.09 -8.99 -4.26
C ARG A 368 -10.56 -8.67 -4.32
N VAL A 369 -11.22 -9.18 -5.35
CA VAL A 369 -12.67 -9.02 -5.52
C VAL A 369 -13.36 -10.32 -5.10
N ARG A 370 -14.28 -10.20 -4.14
CA ARG A 370 -15.09 -11.33 -3.67
C ARG A 370 -16.46 -11.27 -4.34
N MET A 371 -16.78 -12.28 -5.12
CA MET A 371 -18.07 -12.41 -5.80
C MET A 371 -18.76 -13.71 -5.39
N THR A 372 -20.09 -13.68 -5.32
CA THR A 372 -20.88 -14.89 -5.11
C THR A 372 -21.35 -15.39 -6.46
N ASP A 373 -21.00 -16.63 -6.80
CA ASP A 373 -21.45 -17.27 -8.03
C ASP A 373 -22.97 -17.54 -7.98
N SER A 374 -23.60 -17.82 -9.13
CA SER A 374 -25.03 -18.16 -9.22
C SER A 374 -25.42 -19.36 -8.35
N ASN A 375 -24.45 -20.19 -7.97
CA ASN A 375 -24.62 -21.35 -7.09
C ASN A 375 -24.41 -21.02 -5.59
N GLY A 376 -24.28 -19.75 -5.21
CA GLY A 376 -24.05 -19.33 -3.82
C GLY A 376 -22.61 -19.53 -3.32
N LYS A 377 -21.70 -20.03 -4.17
CA LYS A 377 -20.29 -20.22 -3.81
C LYS A 377 -19.53 -18.90 -3.94
N LYS A 378 -18.87 -18.47 -2.87
CA LYS A 378 -17.95 -17.32 -2.90
C LYS A 378 -16.70 -17.67 -3.70
N LYS A 379 -16.40 -16.87 -4.71
CA LYS A 379 -15.18 -16.91 -5.51
C LYS A 379 -14.40 -15.62 -5.25
N GLU A 380 -13.10 -15.76 -5.03
CA GLU A 380 -12.17 -14.65 -4.89
C GLU A 380 -11.34 -14.54 -6.16
N TYR A 381 -11.22 -13.32 -6.68
CA TYR A 381 -10.45 -13.01 -7.88
C TYR A 381 -9.37 -11.98 -7.51
N ASP A 382 -8.11 -12.33 -7.75
CA ASP A 382 -6.98 -11.43 -7.55
C ASP A 382 -6.82 -10.52 -8.77
N MET A 383 -6.88 -9.20 -8.57
CA MET A 383 -6.60 -8.21 -9.61
C MET A 383 -5.09 -8.02 -9.72
N ASP A 384 -4.46 -8.87 -10.53
CA ASP A 384 -3.00 -8.91 -10.69
C ASP A 384 -2.49 -7.77 -11.58
N GLN A 385 -1.34 -7.19 -11.23
CA GLN A 385 -0.62 -6.21 -12.06
C GLN A 385 0.07 -6.86 -13.27
N THR A 386 0.17 -8.21 -13.32
CA THR A 386 0.58 -8.92 -14.55
C THR A 386 -0.54 -9.01 -15.60
N ASP A 387 -1.76 -8.63 -15.24
CA ASP A 387 -2.89 -8.56 -16.16
C ASP A 387 -2.82 -7.29 -17.01
N GLN A 388 -2.64 -7.47 -18.32
CA GLN A 388 -2.54 -6.38 -19.28
C GLN A 388 -3.87 -5.61 -19.43
N LEU A 389 -5.01 -6.30 -19.29
CA LEU A 389 -6.33 -5.68 -19.37
C LEU A 389 -6.53 -4.76 -18.18
N TRP A 390 -6.28 -5.27 -16.96
CA TRP A 390 -6.34 -4.46 -15.75
C TRP A 390 -5.42 -3.24 -15.82
N LYS A 391 -4.14 -3.44 -16.15
CA LYS A 391 -3.14 -2.36 -16.20
C LYS A 391 -3.52 -1.25 -17.17
N THR A 392 -4.12 -1.61 -18.31
CA THR A 392 -4.47 -0.65 -19.37
C THR A 392 -5.78 0.06 -19.09
N TYR A 393 -6.78 -0.66 -18.57
CA TYR A 393 -8.18 -0.19 -18.52
C TYR A 393 -8.73 0.09 -17.12
N LYS A 394 -8.00 -0.17 -16.02
CA LYS A 394 -8.49 0.06 -14.64
C LYS A 394 -9.10 1.45 -14.40
N GLY A 395 -8.47 2.51 -14.92
CA GLY A 395 -8.94 3.90 -14.80
C GLY A 395 -9.85 4.36 -15.94
N SER A 396 -10.18 3.48 -16.89
CA SER A 396 -11.03 3.82 -18.04
C SER A 396 -12.52 3.72 -17.68
N PRO A 397 -13.39 4.51 -18.35
CA PRO A 397 -14.84 4.38 -18.19
C PRO A 397 -15.31 2.96 -18.51
N PHE A 398 -16.24 2.43 -17.72
CA PHE A 398 -16.75 1.06 -17.88
C PHE A 398 -17.17 0.68 -19.31
N PRO A 399 -17.85 1.55 -20.09
CA PRO A 399 -18.22 1.20 -21.46
C PRO A 399 -17.02 0.89 -22.37
N VAL A 400 -15.90 1.61 -22.19
CA VAL A 400 -14.65 1.36 -22.94
C VAL A 400 -14.03 0.02 -22.54
N VAL A 401 -14.12 -0.33 -21.25
CA VAL A 401 -13.59 -1.61 -20.75
C VAL A 401 -14.42 -2.79 -21.24
N ALA A 402 -15.75 -2.66 -21.27
CA ALA A 402 -16.63 -3.70 -21.80
C ALA A 402 -16.33 -4.02 -23.27
N GLU A 403 -16.03 -3.01 -24.08
CA GLU A 403 -15.60 -3.19 -25.48
C GLU A 403 -14.25 -3.91 -25.57
N ALA A 404 -13.27 -3.52 -24.74
CA ALA A 404 -11.96 -4.16 -24.70
C ALA A 404 -12.06 -5.65 -24.30
N ILE A 405 -12.86 -5.98 -23.28
CA ILE A 405 -13.10 -7.37 -22.84
C ILE A 405 -13.70 -8.20 -23.99
N GLN A 406 -14.67 -7.64 -24.71
CA GLN A 406 -15.30 -8.32 -25.84
C GLN A 406 -14.30 -8.62 -26.95
N ASN A 407 -13.45 -7.66 -27.31
CA ASN A 407 -12.42 -7.82 -28.33
C ASN A 407 -11.40 -8.91 -27.92
N ASP A 408 -10.92 -8.87 -26.68
CA ASP A 408 -10.00 -9.87 -26.14
C ASP A 408 -10.63 -11.28 -26.10
N LEU A 409 -11.93 -11.38 -25.78
CA LEU A 409 -12.67 -12.65 -25.80
C LEU A 409 -12.79 -13.23 -27.22
N GLU A 410 -13.00 -12.40 -28.23
CA GLU A 410 -13.05 -12.82 -29.64
C GLU A 410 -11.67 -13.26 -30.14
N GLU A 411 -10.61 -12.58 -29.73
CA GLU A 411 -9.23 -12.97 -30.04
C GLU A 411 -8.88 -14.33 -29.41
N VAL A 412 -9.17 -14.52 -28.11
CA VAL A 412 -8.96 -15.80 -27.42
C VAL A 412 -9.74 -16.92 -28.10
N LYS A 413 -11.01 -16.70 -28.46
CA LYS A 413 -11.83 -17.69 -29.20
C LYS A 413 -11.23 -18.04 -30.56
N THR A 414 -10.66 -17.06 -31.27
CA THR A 414 -10.04 -17.28 -32.58
C THR A 414 -8.76 -18.10 -32.44
N ASN A 415 -7.93 -17.77 -31.45
CA ASN A 415 -6.71 -18.51 -31.12
C ASN A 415 -7.04 -19.96 -30.69
N GLU A 416 -8.06 -20.17 -29.86
CA GLU A 416 -8.51 -21.51 -29.48
C GLU A 416 -8.97 -22.35 -30.66
N LYS A 417 -9.73 -21.75 -31.60
CA LYS A 417 -10.15 -22.44 -32.83
C LYS A 417 -8.95 -22.85 -33.67
N SER A 418 -7.99 -21.94 -33.87
CA SER A 418 -6.77 -22.26 -34.62
C SER A 418 -5.97 -23.41 -34.00
N ILE A 419 -5.92 -23.49 -32.66
CA ILE A 419 -5.26 -24.60 -31.95
C ILE A 419 -6.04 -25.90 -32.11
N LYS A 420 -7.37 -25.86 -32.01
CA LYS A 420 -8.22 -27.03 -32.25
C LYS A 420 -8.09 -27.53 -33.69
N ASP A 421 -8.09 -26.64 -34.66
CA ASP A 421 -7.93 -26.97 -36.08
C ASP A 421 -6.54 -27.56 -36.35
N LEU A 422 -5.48 -27.03 -35.71
CA LEU A 422 -4.15 -27.62 -35.74
C LEU A 422 -4.14 -29.03 -35.13
N LYS A 423 -4.80 -29.24 -33.98
CA LYS A 423 -4.91 -30.57 -33.34
C LYS A 423 -5.65 -31.56 -34.23
N THR A 424 -6.75 -31.16 -34.85
CA THR A 424 -7.55 -32.00 -35.75
C THR A 424 -6.81 -32.28 -37.06
N SER A 425 -6.09 -31.31 -37.63
CA SER A 425 -5.24 -31.50 -38.81
C SER A 425 -4.07 -32.46 -38.56
N MET A 426 -3.73 -32.76 -37.30
CA MET A 426 -2.68 -33.71 -36.91
C MET A 426 -3.20 -35.14 -36.71
N GLY A 427 -4.50 -35.41 -36.86
CA GLY A 427 -5.04 -36.77 -36.78
C GLY A 427 -5.07 -37.39 -35.37
N PHE A 428 -4.82 -36.61 -34.31
CA PHE A 428 -4.81 -37.08 -32.91
C PHE A 428 -6.19 -37.52 -32.35
N ASP A 429 -7.26 -37.43 -33.14
CA ASP A 429 -8.60 -37.88 -32.73
C ASP A 429 -8.98 -39.27 -33.31
N ASN A 430 -8.12 -39.89 -34.14
CA ASN A 430 -8.33 -41.26 -34.63
C ASN A 430 -7.26 -42.20 -34.05
N ASP A 431 -7.69 -43.23 -33.30
CA ASP A 431 -6.91 -44.39 -32.83
C ASP A 431 -6.40 -45.28 -33.98
N THR A 432 -5.86 -44.69 -35.06
CA THR A 432 -5.32 -45.42 -36.20
C THR A 432 -3.84 -45.11 -36.37
N ASP A 433 -3.03 -46.09 -36.02
CA ASP A 433 -1.56 -46.22 -36.08
C ASP A 433 -0.96 -46.10 -37.49
N GLU A 434 -1.32 -45.08 -38.28
CA GLU A 434 -0.64 -44.80 -39.56
C GLU A 434 -0.07 -43.39 -39.60
N ALA A 435 1.11 -43.27 -38.99
CA ALA A 435 1.99 -42.13 -39.07
C ALA A 435 2.51 -41.95 -40.51
N VAL A 436 1.84 -41.09 -41.29
CA VAL A 436 2.44 -40.47 -42.48
C VAL A 436 2.94 -39.08 -42.10
N ILE A 437 4.21 -39.02 -41.72
CA ILE A 437 4.96 -37.80 -41.46
C ILE A 437 5.23 -37.11 -42.79
N ILE A 438 4.48 -36.04 -43.11
CA ILE A 438 4.82 -35.09 -44.18
C ILE A 438 5.39 -33.80 -43.57
N TYR A 439 6.73 -33.77 -43.59
CA TYR A 439 7.71 -32.67 -43.62
C TYR A 439 7.43 -31.26 -43.01
N SER A 440 8.19 -31.02 -41.93
CA SER A 440 9.00 -29.82 -41.59
C SER A 440 8.33 -28.50 -41.19
N ASP A 441 7.21 -28.11 -41.80
CA ASP A 441 6.61 -26.78 -41.54
C ASP A 441 5.55 -26.81 -40.43
N THR A 442 5.04 -27.99 -40.13
CA THR A 442 4.09 -28.27 -39.05
C THR A 442 4.80 -28.45 -37.70
N THR A 443 6.00 -29.06 -37.68
CA THR A 443 6.79 -29.26 -36.44
C THR A 443 7.25 -27.95 -35.81
N SER A 444 7.63 -26.95 -36.63
CA SER A 444 7.99 -25.61 -36.14
C SER A 444 6.78 -24.87 -35.57
N LYS A 445 5.62 -24.94 -36.24
CA LYS A 445 4.33 -24.39 -35.77
C LYS A 445 3.83 -25.07 -34.50
N ILE A 446 4.04 -26.39 -34.36
CA ILE A 446 3.75 -27.15 -33.14
C ILE A 446 4.69 -26.71 -32.01
N SER A 447 5.99 -26.63 -32.28
CA SER A 447 6.98 -26.21 -31.28
C SER A 447 6.69 -24.77 -30.79
N SER A 448 6.33 -23.86 -31.68
CA SER A 448 5.90 -22.51 -31.29
C SER A 448 4.57 -22.51 -30.55
N ALA A 449 3.58 -23.28 -30.99
CA ALA A 449 2.26 -23.34 -30.34
C ALA A 449 2.33 -23.92 -28.92
N VAL A 450 3.13 -24.98 -28.72
CA VAL A 450 3.39 -25.59 -27.41
C VAL A 450 4.12 -24.61 -26.48
N GLY A 451 5.03 -23.79 -27.01
CA GLY A 451 5.67 -22.71 -26.24
C GLY A 451 4.72 -21.60 -25.81
N THR A 452 3.75 -21.24 -26.66
CA THR A 452 2.77 -20.15 -26.39
C THR A 452 1.53 -20.59 -25.62
N LEU A 453 1.26 -21.89 -25.51
CA LEU A 453 0.04 -22.41 -24.89
C LEU A 453 -0.15 -22.00 -23.43
N PRO A 454 0.87 -22.04 -22.54
CA PRO A 454 0.72 -21.58 -21.16
C PRO A 454 0.36 -20.10 -21.07
N GLU A 455 0.90 -19.27 -21.97
CA GLU A 455 0.59 -17.84 -22.03
C GLU A 455 -0.84 -17.59 -22.49
N LEU A 456 -1.31 -18.32 -23.50
CA LEU A 456 -2.69 -18.25 -23.99
C LEU A 456 -3.69 -18.71 -22.93
N LEU A 457 -3.40 -19.79 -22.20
CA LEU A 457 -4.24 -20.26 -21.09
C LEU A 457 -4.31 -19.21 -19.96
N ARG A 458 -3.19 -18.55 -19.65
CA ARG A 458 -3.16 -17.45 -18.69
C ARG A 458 -3.97 -16.25 -19.16
N ARG A 459 -3.80 -15.82 -20.42
CA ARG A 459 -4.57 -14.73 -21.04
C ARG A 459 -6.07 -15.05 -21.03
N LYS A 460 -6.44 -16.27 -21.37
CA LYS A 460 -7.82 -16.76 -21.27
C LYS A 460 -8.37 -16.62 -19.84
N GLY A 461 -7.61 -17.04 -18.83
CA GLY A 461 -8.01 -16.93 -17.43
C GLY A 461 -8.32 -15.49 -17.00
N PHE A 462 -7.49 -14.51 -17.42
CA PHE A 462 -7.74 -13.08 -17.17
C PHE A 462 -8.99 -12.57 -17.89
N VAL A 463 -9.17 -12.93 -19.16
CA VAL A 463 -10.37 -12.53 -19.92
C VAL A 463 -11.65 -13.12 -19.31
N GLU A 464 -11.63 -14.38 -18.86
CA GLU A 464 -12.75 -14.99 -18.15
C GLU A 464 -13.03 -14.30 -16.81
N LEU A 465 -12.01 -13.96 -16.04
CA LEU A 465 -12.12 -13.16 -14.81
C LEU A 465 -12.84 -11.84 -15.09
N HIS A 466 -12.33 -11.05 -16.04
CA HIS A 466 -12.89 -9.75 -16.39
C HIS A 466 -14.30 -9.83 -16.97
N THR A 467 -14.60 -10.88 -17.74
CA THR A 467 -15.96 -11.15 -18.24
C THR A 467 -16.94 -11.40 -17.09
N ASN A 468 -16.55 -12.21 -16.11
CA ASN A 468 -17.39 -12.49 -14.93
C ASN A 468 -17.62 -11.22 -14.11
N VAL A 469 -16.56 -10.45 -13.83
CA VAL A 469 -16.64 -9.19 -13.08
C VAL A 469 -17.55 -8.18 -13.79
N ALA A 470 -17.34 -7.96 -15.09
CA ALA A 470 -18.15 -7.03 -15.88
C ALA A 470 -19.63 -7.43 -15.94
N THR A 471 -19.92 -8.74 -16.01
CA THR A 471 -21.30 -9.25 -16.01
C THR A 471 -21.99 -9.01 -14.66
N THR A 472 -21.29 -9.23 -13.54
CA THR A 472 -21.80 -8.94 -12.19
C THR A 472 -22.05 -7.45 -12.00
N ILE A 473 -21.11 -6.59 -12.41
CA ILE A 473 -21.29 -5.13 -12.39
C ILE A 473 -22.52 -4.72 -13.19
N LEU A 474 -22.68 -5.25 -14.40
CA LEU A 474 -23.84 -4.95 -15.25
C LEU A 474 -25.17 -5.34 -14.58
N SER A 475 -25.21 -6.47 -13.87
CA SER A 475 -26.38 -6.89 -13.09
C SER A 475 -26.71 -5.86 -12.01
N HIS A 476 -25.72 -5.40 -11.24
CA HIS A 476 -25.92 -4.39 -10.20
C HIS A 476 -26.32 -3.03 -10.75
N ILE A 477 -25.70 -2.58 -11.86
CA ILE A 477 -26.08 -1.32 -12.54
C ILE A 477 -27.56 -1.34 -12.91
N LYS A 478 -28.04 -2.45 -13.49
CA LYS A 478 -29.45 -2.59 -13.88
C LYS A 478 -30.38 -2.67 -12.68
N GLN A 479 -30.01 -3.46 -11.67
CA GLN A 479 -30.83 -3.66 -10.48
C GLN A 479 -31.03 -2.35 -9.71
N ARG A 480 -29.95 -1.59 -9.49
CA ARG A 480 -29.96 -0.33 -8.72
C ARG A 480 -30.22 0.92 -9.56
N LYS A 481 -30.29 0.78 -10.90
CA LYS A 481 -30.38 1.91 -11.87
C LYS A 481 -29.27 2.94 -11.67
N LEU A 482 -28.04 2.46 -11.48
CA LEU A 482 -26.88 3.31 -11.15
C LEU A 482 -26.56 4.33 -12.23
N ASP A 483 -26.91 4.06 -13.49
CA ASP A 483 -26.78 5.01 -14.60
C ASP A 483 -27.65 6.25 -14.39
N VAL A 484 -28.84 6.08 -13.83
CA VAL A 484 -29.75 7.19 -13.48
C VAL A 484 -29.22 7.94 -12.26
N LEU A 485 -28.74 7.23 -11.23
CA LEU A 485 -28.20 7.85 -10.03
C LEU A 485 -26.98 8.71 -10.36
N PHE A 486 -26.00 8.13 -11.05
CA PHE A 486 -24.78 8.82 -11.49
C PHE A 486 -25.09 10.08 -12.32
N GLU A 487 -26.00 9.99 -13.30
CA GLU A 487 -26.35 11.14 -14.13
C GLU A 487 -26.95 12.30 -13.32
N ASN A 488 -27.78 12.00 -12.31
CA ASN A 488 -28.41 13.02 -11.48
C ASN A 488 -27.48 13.55 -10.40
N GLU A 489 -26.62 12.71 -9.82
CA GLU A 489 -25.60 13.15 -8.87
C GLU A 489 -24.62 14.12 -9.52
N GLU A 490 -24.15 13.85 -10.75
CA GLU A 490 -23.32 14.78 -11.52
C GLU A 490 -24.02 16.14 -11.69
N LYS A 491 -25.32 16.16 -12.00
CA LYS A 491 -26.08 17.42 -12.10
C LYS A 491 -26.09 18.18 -10.77
N ILE A 492 -26.30 17.49 -9.66
CA ILE A 492 -26.29 18.07 -8.31
C ILE A 492 -24.89 18.60 -7.95
N LEU A 493 -23.83 17.84 -8.24
CA LEU A 493 -22.44 18.24 -7.99
C LEU A 493 -22.08 19.53 -8.74
N ASN A 494 -22.63 19.71 -9.94
CA ASN A 494 -22.48 20.95 -10.72
C ASN A 494 -23.32 22.13 -10.23
N GLY A 495 -24.13 21.96 -9.19
CA GLY A 495 -25.05 22.98 -8.70
C GLY A 495 -26.28 23.18 -9.59
N GLN A 496 -26.64 22.21 -10.44
CA GLN A 496 -27.91 22.26 -11.15
C GLN A 496 -29.07 21.93 -10.22
N THR A 497 -30.07 22.82 -10.16
CA THR A 497 -31.22 22.70 -9.25
C THR A 497 -32.43 21.99 -9.85
N ASP A 498 -32.40 21.64 -11.14
CA ASP A 498 -33.55 21.05 -11.86
C ASP A 498 -33.80 19.57 -11.51
N VAL A 499 -33.00 18.99 -10.63
CA VAL A 499 -33.08 17.58 -10.25
C VAL A 499 -34.19 17.38 -9.23
N LYS A 500 -35.22 16.63 -9.60
CA LYS A 500 -36.31 16.23 -8.70
C LYS A 500 -35.85 15.13 -7.74
N ILE A 501 -35.24 15.52 -6.63
CA ILE A 501 -34.65 14.57 -5.66
C ILE A 501 -35.67 13.59 -5.09
N MET A 502 -36.87 14.04 -4.73
CA MET A 502 -37.89 13.14 -4.17
C MET A 502 -38.30 12.03 -5.13
N ASP A 503 -38.36 12.30 -6.44
CA ASP A 503 -38.62 11.27 -7.46
C ASP A 503 -37.46 10.26 -7.51
N LEU A 504 -36.22 10.71 -7.38
CA LEU A 504 -35.05 9.83 -7.35
C LEU A 504 -35.05 8.95 -6.10
N LEU A 505 -35.26 9.54 -4.92
CA LEU A 505 -35.28 8.81 -3.65
C LEU A 505 -36.39 7.76 -3.59
N ASN A 506 -37.56 8.05 -4.17
CA ASN A 506 -38.66 7.09 -4.29
C ASN A 506 -38.33 5.91 -5.23
N ASN A 507 -37.53 6.15 -6.26
CA ASN A 507 -37.15 5.14 -7.25
C ASN A 507 -35.91 4.32 -6.83
N SER A 508 -35.16 4.78 -5.83
CA SER A 508 -34.01 4.07 -5.28
C SER A 508 -34.43 2.86 -4.44
N ILE A 509 -33.76 1.74 -4.66
CA ILE A 509 -34.06 0.46 -3.99
C ILE A 509 -33.23 0.31 -2.72
N GLU A 510 -31.93 0.60 -2.79
CA GLU A 510 -31.00 0.43 -1.66
C GLU A 510 -31.02 1.64 -0.72
N ASN A 511 -31.02 1.37 0.58
CA ASN A 511 -31.01 2.42 1.61
C ASN A 511 -29.71 3.24 1.59
N GLU A 512 -28.59 2.62 1.20
CA GLU A 512 -27.30 3.30 1.07
C GLU A 512 -27.31 4.35 -0.05
N ASP A 513 -27.92 4.02 -1.20
CA ASP A 513 -28.06 4.94 -2.34
C ASP A 513 -28.92 6.14 -1.96
N VAL A 514 -30.05 5.89 -1.29
CA VAL A 514 -30.93 6.93 -0.75
C VAL A 514 -30.15 7.88 0.16
N LEU A 515 -29.33 7.32 1.07
CA LEU A 515 -28.53 8.12 1.98
C LEU A 515 -27.45 8.92 1.24
N ARG A 516 -26.68 8.31 0.33
CA ARG A 516 -25.63 8.97 -0.46
C ARG A 516 -26.18 10.17 -1.23
N ILE A 517 -27.28 10.00 -1.97
CA ILE A 517 -27.92 11.07 -2.74
C ILE A 517 -28.38 12.20 -1.81
N SER A 518 -28.99 11.86 -0.67
CA SER A 518 -29.45 12.85 0.31
C SER A 518 -28.28 13.67 0.86
N LEU A 519 -27.15 13.03 1.18
CA LEU A 519 -25.95 13.69 1.69
C LEU A 519 -25.28 14.56 0.60
N ILE A 520 -25.16 14.08 -0.64
CA ILE A 520 -24.62 14.86 -1.77
C ILE A 520 -25.48 16.10 -2.02
N HIS A 521 -26.80 15.93 -2.05
CA HIS A 521 -27.73 17.04 -2.23
C HIS A 521 -27.58 18.08 -1.11
N PHE A 522 -27.44 17.64 0.14
CA PHE A 522 -27.22 18.54 1.27
C PHE A 522 -25.88 19.27 1.22
N LEU A 523 -24.82 18.61 0.78
CA LEU A 523 -23.48 19.18 0.66
C LEU A 523 -23.36 20.20 -0.47
N CYS A 524 -23.99 19.94 -1.62
CA CYS A 524 -23.74 20.70 -2.85
C CYS A 524 -24.80 21.79 -3.12
N SER A 525 -25.94 21.77 -2.42
CA SER A 525 -27.02 22.75 -2.63
C SER A 525 -26.90 23.94 -1.66
N PRO A 526 -26.54 25.14 -2.14
CA PRO A 526 -26.18 26.28 -1.29
C PRO A 526 -27.37 26.88 -0.52
N ASN A 527 -28.61 26.71 -0.98
CA ASN A 527 -29.81 27.34 -0.40
C ASN A 527 -30.95 26.33 -0.17
N LEU A 528 -30.70 25.27 0.59
CA LEU A 528 -31.73 24.32 1.02
C LEU A 528 -32.67 24.97 2.03
N SER A 529 -33.96 25.04 1.71
CA SER A 529 -34.98 25.55 2.63
C SER A 529 -35.18 24.62 3.83
N SER A 530 -35.61 25.17 4.96
CA SER A 530 -35.92 24.36 6.16
C SER A 530 -37.03 23.32 5.90
N ALA A 531 -37.93 23.61 4.94
CA ALA A 531 -39.00 22.69 4.55
C ALA A 531 -38.45 21.47 3.79
N GLU A 532 -37.58 21.68 2.79
CA GLU A 532 -36.95 20.59 2.03
C GLU A 532 -36.08 19.69 2.93
N LYS A 533 -35.37 20.29 3.89
CA LYS A 533 -34.59 19.53 4.89
C LYS A 533 -35.49 18.63 5.75
N GLU A 534 -36.64 19.15 6.18
CA GLU A 534 -37.59 18.39 6.98
C GLU A 534 -38.27 17.29 6.17
N GLU A 535 -38.61 17.56 4.91
CA GLU A 535 -39.14 16.56 3.99
C GLU A 535 -38.16 15.39 3.79
N LEU A 536 -36.88 15.67 3.57
CA LEU A 536 -35.83 14.65 3.47
C LEU A 536 -35.68 13.85 4.78
N ARG A 537 -35.71 14.51 5.94
CA ARG A 537 -35.67 13.81 7.24
C ARG A 537 -36.86 12.88 7.43
N ASN A 538 -38.06 13.34 7.09
CA ASN A 538 -39.28 12.55 7.17
C ASN A 538 -39.23 11.35 6.22
N PHE A 539 -38.69 11.54 5.01
CA PHE A 539 -38.48 10.45 4.05
C PHE A 539 -37.51 9.38 4.58
N LEU A 540 -36.36 9.81 5.12
CA LEU A 540 -35.38 8.89 5.71
C LEU A 540 -35.98 8.12 6.91
N ALA A 541 -36.75 8.80 7.76
CA ALA A 541 -37.45 8.18 8.89
C ALA A 541 -38.51 7.16 8.43
N GLN A 542 -39.27 7.46 7.37
CA GLN A 542 -40.24 6.53 6.78
C GLN A 542 -39.58 5.27 6.20
N LYS A 543 -38.35 5.38 5.70
CA LYS A 543 -37.54 4.27 5.18
C LYS A 543 -36.71 3.55 6.26
N GLU A 544 -36.86 3.93 7.53
CA GLU A 544 -36.08 3.40 8.67
C GLU A 544 -34.55 3.59 8.52
N ILE A 545 -34.13 4.64 7.81
CA ILE A 545 -32.72 5.00 7.61
C ILE A 545 -32.27 5.93 8.74
N ASP A 546 -31.13 5.64 9.38
CA ASP A 546 -30.58 6.50 10.43
C ASP A 546 -30.15 7.87 9.88
N GLY A 547 -30.80 8.93 10.36
CA GLY A 547 -30.47 10.32 10.03
C GLY A 547 -29.22 10.87 10.71
N ALA A 548 -28.44 10.08 11.46
CA ALA A 548 -27.23 10.56 12.15
C ALA A 548 -26.20 11.19 11.21
N ALA A 549 -25.99 10.58 10.03
CA ALA A 549 -25.08 11.11 9.02
C ALA A 549 -25.54 12.49 8.52
N LEU A 550 -26.83 12.67 8.26
CA LEU A 550 -27.40 13.95 7.83
C LEU A 550 -27.24 15.03 8.91
N ARG A 551 -27.50 14.69 10.18
CA ARG A 551 -27.29 15.60 11.33
C ARG A 551 -25.83 16.03 11.45
N TYR A 552 -24.89 15.11 11.23
CA TYR A 552 -23.47 15.41 11.27
C TYR A 552 -23.07 16.38 10.14
N ILE A 553 -23.51 16.14 8.90
CA ILE A 553 -23.23 17.05 7.78
C ILE A 553 -23.86 18.43 8.01
N GLU A 554 -25.08 18.49 8.56
CA GLU A 554 -25.74 19.76 8.90
C GLU A 554 -24.93 20.56 9.91
N ARG A 555 -24.42 19.89 10.95
CA ARG A 555 -23.50 20.48 11.92
C ARG A 555 -22.22 20.95 11.22
N LEU A 556 -21.58 20.12 10.41
CA LEU A 556 -20.34 20.45 9.71
C LEU A 556 -20.49 21.70 8.84
N ARG A 557 -21.60 21.82 8.09
CA ARG A 557 -21.92 22.98 7.25
C ARG A 557 -22.21 24.26 8.03
N SER A 558 -22.61 24.16 9.29
CA SER A 558 -22.81 25.32 10.16
C SER A 558 -21.50 25.95 10.65
N PHE A 559 -20.43 25.15 10.77
CA PHE A 559 -19.11 25.60 11.25
C PHE A 559 -18.18 26.03 10.11
N SER A 560 -18.28 25.36 8.97
CA SER A 560 -17.54 25.72 7.77
C SER A 560 -18.38 26.71 6.97
N SER A 561 -17.81 27.86 6.56
CA SER A 561 -18.43 28.72 5.54
C SER A 561 -18.35 28.01 4.17
N MET A 562 -18.99 26.84 4.06
CA MET A 562 -18.82 25.86 3.00
C MET A 562 -19.68 26.18 1.78
N SER A 563 -19.92 27.46 1.52
CA SER A 563 -20.49 27.95 0.26
C SER A 563 -19.56 27.73 -0.95
N ARG A 564 -18.32 27.25 -0.72
CA ARG A 564 -17.33 26.95 -1.77
C ARG A 564 -17.44 25.54 -2.38
N MET A 565 -18.20 24.61 -1.79
CA MET A 565 -18.25 23.22 -2.29
C MET A 565 -18.87 23.11 -3.69
N SER A 566 -19.89 23.91 -3.99
CA SER A 566 -20.54 23.98 -5.30
C SER A 566 -19.63 24.61 -6.37
N GLU A 567 -18.77 25.57 -6.00
CA GLU A 567 -17.80 26.20 -6.92
C GLU A 567 -16.66 25.25 -7.29
N LEU A 568 -16.26 24.36 -6.36
CA LEU A 568 -15.17 23.40 -6.58
C LEU A 568 -15.50 22.32 -7.63
N HIS A 569 -16.78 22.02 -7.82
CA HIS A 569 -17.29 20.99 -8.75
C HIS A 569 -17.85 21.57 -10.08
N TYR A 570 -17.82 22.89 -10.28
CA TYR A 570 -18.38 23.54 -11.47
C TYR A 570 -17.69 23.09 -12.78
N GLY A 571 -18.45 22.44 -13.68
CA GLY A 571 -18.01 22.07 -15.04
C GLY A 571 -18.15 20.59 -15.43
N ALA A 572 -18.56 19.72 -14.51
CA ALA A 572 -18.80 18.28 -14.67
C ALA A 572 -20.07 17.93 -15.48
N GLY A 573 -20.28 18.50 -16.66
CA GLY A 573 -21.38 18.05 -17.51
C GLY A 573 -21.07 16.66 -18.11
N THR A 574 -22.01 15.72 -18.14
CA THR A 574 -21.87 14.50 -18.95
C THR A 574 -21.95 14.83 -20.44
N LYS A 575 -21.18 14.13 -21.29
CA LYS A 575 -21.49 14.08 -22.73
C LYS A 575 -22.16 12.74 -23.02
N ASN A 576 -23.33 12.78 -23.65
CA ASN A 576 -23.82 11.66 -24.43
C ASN A 576 -23.02 11.60 -25.73
N GLU A 577 -21.75 11.20 -25.68
CA GLU A 577 -21.04 10.89 -26.92
C GLU A 577 -21.55 9.55 -27.47
N SER A 578 -22.04 9.57 -28.71
CA SER A 578 -22.55 8.41 -29.43
C SER A 578 -21.43 7.46 -29.88
N MET A 579 -20.47 7.16 -28.99
CA MET A 579 -19.38 6.21 -29.26
C MET A 579 -19.91 4.81 -29.54
N PHE A 580 -21.16 4.52 -29.18
CA PHE A 580 -21.82 3.24 -29.45
C PHE A 580 -22.46 3.10 -30.84
N SER A 581 -22.48 4.15 -31.67
CA SER A 581 -23.05 4.03 -33.02
C SER A 581 -22.24 3.08 -33.94
N ASN A 582 -20.93 2.95 -33.70
CA ASN A 582 -20.08 1.96 -34.36
C ASN A 582 -20.08 0.60 -33.64
N VAL A 583 -20.26 0.59 -32.32
CA VAL A 583 -20.39 -0.62 -31.50
C VAL A 583 -21.65 -1.41 -31.90
N LEU A 584 -22.77 -0.71 -32.19
CA LEU A 584 -24.04 -1.30 -32.66
C LEU A 584 -23.93 -2.08 -33.98
N LYS A 585 -22.90 -1.84 -34.80
CA LYS A 585 -22.79 -2.48 -36.12
C LYS A 585 -22.05 -3.82 -36.11
N ASN A 586 -21.14 -4.04 -35.14
CA ASN A 586 -20.24 -5.20 -35.15
C ASN A 586 -20.20 -6.02 -33.85
N THR A 587 -20.86 -5.61 -32.76
CA THR A 587 -20.73 -6.31 -31.45
C THR A 587 -21.94 -7.16 -31.07
N SER A 588 -21.66 -8.27 -30.38
CA SER A 588 -22.66 -9.19 -29.85
C SER A 588 -23.42 -8.62 -28.63
N LYS A 589 -24.65 -9.08 -28.43
CA LYS A 589 -25.67 -8.56 -27.50
C LYS A 589 -25.34 -8.60 -25.99
N LEU A 590 -24.16 -9.06 -25.56
CA LEU A 590 -23.90 -9.43 -24.16
C LEU A 590 -23.95 -8.25 -23.17
N PHE A 591 -23.39 -7.09 -23.52
CA PHE A 591 -23.27 -5.93 -22.61
C PHE A 591 -24.14 -4.71 -23.00
N MET A 592 -24.84 -4.79 -24.13
CA MET A 592 -25.46 -3.64 -24.82
C MET A 592 -26.88 -3.30 -24.35
N GLU A 593 -27.58 -4.25 -23.73
CA GLU A 593 -28.98 -4.08 -23.38
C GLU A 593 -29.07 -3.54 -21.95
N GLY A 594 -29.30 -2.24 -21.77
CA GLY A 594 -29.74 -1.67 -20.50
C GLY A 594 -28.79 -0.73 -19.74
N VAL A 595 -27.72 -0.21 -20.36
CA VAL A 595 -26.88 0.85 -19.77
C VAL A 595 -26.79 2.02 -20.73
N LYS A 596 -27.02 3.24 -20.23
CA LYS A 596 -26.77 4.47 -21.00
C LYS A 596 -25.28 4.61 -21.29
N ASN A 597 -24.93 5.08 -22.49
CA ASN A 597 -23.55 5.38 -22.86
C ASN A 597 -23.09 6.70 -22.24
N LEU A 598 -22.87 6.62 -20.94
CA LEU A 598 -22.37 7.71 -20.13
C LEU A 598 -20.84 7.63 -20.16
N VAL A 599 -20.23 8.61 -20.80
CA VAL A 599 -18.79 8.83 -20.71
C VAL A 599 -18.61 10.11 -19.91
N PRO A 600 -18.09 10.01 -18.66
CA PRO A 600 -17.83 11.18 -17.86
C PRO A 600 -16.87 12.11 -18.60
N LYS A 601 -17.10 13.42 -18.58
CA LYS A 601 -16.05 14.36 -19.01
C LYS A 601 -14.88 14.25 -18.04
N LYS A 602 -13.66 14.25 -18.57
CA LYS A 602 -12.47 14.39 -17.72
C LYS A 602 -12.53 15.77 -17.06
N HIS A 603 -12.59 15.80 -15.74
CA HIS A 603 -12.56 17.02 -14.94
C HIS A 603 -11.71 16.80 -13.69
N ASN A 604 -11.02 17.84 -13.25
CA ASN A 604 -10.15 17.77 -12.07
C ASN A 604 -11.02 17.89 -10.82
N LEU A 605 -11.01 16.86 -9.97
CA LEU A 605 -11.69 16.87 -8.68
C LEU A 605 -11.04 17.92 -7.75
N PRO A 606 -11.71 18.34 -6.65
CA PRO A 606 -11.20 19.38 -5.75
C PRO A 606 -9.78 19.10 -5.25
N LEU A 607 -9.48 17.84 -4.91
CA LEU A 607 -8.13 17.43 -4.51
C LEU A 607 -7.11 17.55 -5.66
N THR A 608 -7.49 17.18 -6.88
CA THR A 608 -6.62 17.35 -8.07
C THR A 608 -6.33 18.83 -8.31
N LYS A 609 -7.36 19.69 -8.23
CA LYS A 609 -7.21 21.15 -8.34
C LYS A 609 -6.30 21.71 -7.24
N LEU A 610 -6.44 21.24 -6.01
CA LEU A 610 -5.58 21.61 -4.88
C LEU A 610 -4.11 21.26 -5.16
N VAL A 611 -3.86 20.03 -5.63
CA VAL A 611 -2.52 19.57 -5.96
C VAL A 611 -1.93 20.37 -7.12
N ASP A 612 -2.69 20.62 -8.18
CA ASP A 612 -2.26 21.47 -9.30
C ASP A 612 -1.83 22.86 -8.81
N GLN A 613 -2.62 23.49 -7.94
CA GLN A 613 -2.30 24.78 -7.31
C GLN A 613 -1.02 24.73 -6.46
N MET A 614 -0.82 23.66 -5.69
CA MET A 614 0.36 23.49 -4.84
C MET A 614 1.64 23.17 -5.62
N ILE A 615 1.51 22.61 -6.83
CA ILE A 615 2.64 22.32 -7.73
C ILE A 615 3.00 23.55 -8.56
N ASP A 616 2.01 24.35 -9.00
CA ASP A 616 2.22 25.53 -9.85
C ASP A 616 2.66 26.81 -9.11
N THR A 617 2.67 26.81 -7.77
CA THR A 617 3.27 27.88 -6.94
C THR A 617 4.80 27.91 -7.08
N ARG A 618 5.27 28.33 -8.25
CA ARG A 618 6.56 28.98 -8.46
C ARG A 618 6.41 30.47 -8.14
N PRO A 619 7.48 31.18 -7.70
CA PRO A 619 7.45 32.62 -7.38
C PRO A 619 7.23 33.55 -8.59
N SER A 620 6.63 33.06 -9.67
CA SER A 620 6.36 33.80 -10.90
C SER A 620 4.97 33.37 -11.38
N GLY A 621 3.96 34.22 -11.17
CA GLY A 621 2.53 33.93 -11.34
C GLY A 621 2.07 33.61 -12.77
N VAL A 622 2.61 32.54 -13.36
CA VAL A 622 2.28 32.02 -14.69
C VAL A 622 2.34 30.49 -14.64
N ASN A 623 1.24 29.82 -15.00
CA ASN A 623 1.21 28.35 -15.08
C ASN A 623 2.00 27.83 -16.31
N MET A 624 2.26 26.52 -16.37
CA MET A 624 3.01 25.85 -17.46
C MET A 624 2.48 26.12 -18.89
N ALA A 625 1.24 26.60 -19.02
CA ALA A 625 0.60 26.94 -20.29
C ALA A 625 0.67 28.45 -20.66
N GLY A 626 1.36 29.30 -19.89
CA GLY A 626 1.48 30.73 -20.18
C GLY A 626 0.20 31.54 -19.89
N ILE A 627 -0.73 30.97 -19.12
CA ILE A 627 -2.03 31.60 -18.81
C ILE A 627 -1.89 32.39 -17.49
N PRO A 628 -2.29 33.67 -17.45
CA PRO A 628 -2.35 34.44 -16.21
C PRO A 628 -3.29 33.78 -15.22
N ILE A 629 -2.83 33.58 -13.98
CA ILE A 629 -3.62 32.99 -12.91
C ILE A 629 -4.73 34.00 -12.55
N SER A 630 -5.99 33.64 -12.77
CA SER A 630 -7.15 34.43 -12.36
C SER A 630 -7.19 34.56 -10.84
N SER A 631 -7.73 35.68 -10.34
CA SER A 631 -7.80 36.15 -8.95
C SER A 631 -8.63 35.29 -7.97
N SER A 632 -8.70 33.98 -8.19
CA SER A 632 -9.37 32.98 -7.35
C SER A 632 -8.38 31.98 -6.75
N THR A 633 -7.11 32.37 -6.59
CA THR A 633 -6.15 31.62 -5.80
C THR A 633 -6.43 31.86 -4.31
N PRO A 634 -6.56 30.80 -3.50
CA PRO A 634 -6.28 30.92 -2.06
C PRO A 634 -4.90 31.57 -1.90
N ASN A 635 -4.74 32.49 -0.94
CA ASN A 635 -3.47 33.19 -0.76
C ASN A 635 -2.37 32.15 -0.45
N GLU A 636 -1.10 32.42 -0.82
CA GLU A 636 0.03 31.59 -0.36
C GLU A 636 0.03 31.41 1.18
N ASP A 637 -0.63 32.34 1.89
CA ASP A 637 -0.91 32.31 3.31
C ASP A 637 -1.86 31.19 3.78
N ASP A 638 -2.52 30.44 2.91
CA ASP A 638 -3.47 29.37 3.32
C ASP A 638 -2.77 28.01 3.52
N PHE A 639 -1.49 27.90 3.15
CA PHE A 639 -0.72 26.66 3.19
C PHE A 639 0.51 26.76 4.10
N ARG A 640 0.85 25.66 4.78
CA ARG A 640 2.14 25.48 5.44
C ARG A 640 3.14 24.84 4.49
N TYR A 641 4.39 25.24 4.68
CA TYR A 641 5.55 24.71 3.97
C TYR A 641 6.59 24.24 5.00
N PHE A 642 7.01 22.98 4.89
CA PHE A 642 8.11 22.44 5.68
C PHE A 642 9.19 21.87 4.75
N ASP A 643 10.44 22.30 4.96
CA ASP A 643 11.61 21.67 4.33
C ASP A 643 12.48 20.98 5.39
N PRO A 644 12.38 19.64 5.51
CA PRO A 644 13.17 18.89 6.48
C PRO A 644 14.70 18.99 6.31
N LYS A 645 15.21 19.37 5.13
CA LYS A 645 16.67 19.53 4.92
C LYS A 645 17.22 20.85 5.45
N LEU A 646 16.38 21.87 5.62
CA LEU A 646 16.82 23.16 6.14
C LEU A 646 16.91 23.07 7.67
N LEU A 647 18.13 22.87 8.21
CA LEU A 647 18.37 22.72 9.66
C LEU A 647 17.95 23.94 10.50
N HIS A 648 17.65 25.07 9.87
CA HIS A 648 16.99 26.23 10.45
C HIS A 648 15.73 26.58 9.65
N SER A 649 14.55 26.28 10.19
CA SER A 649 13.40 27.14 9.93
C SER A 649 13.52 28.32 10.89
N SER A 650 14.08 29.44 10.42
CA SER A 650 13.66 30.72 10.98
C SER A 650 12.14 30.76 10.86
N ASN A 651 11.44 30.72 11.99
CA ASN A 651 10.04 31.13 12.05
C ASN A 651 9.96 32.50 11.37
N LYS A 652 9.53 32.51 10.11
CA LYS A 652 8.89 33.70 9.57
C LYS A 652 7.42 33.47 9.87
N GLU A 653 7.00 34.16 10.92
CA GLU A 653 5.61 34.45 11.27
C GLU A 653 4.81 34.88 10.03
#